data_AF-A0A9D1C571-F1
#
_entry.id   AF-A0A9D1C571-F1
#
_cell.length_a   1.000
_cell.length_b   1.000
_cell.length_c   1.000
_cell.angle_alpha   90.00
_cell.angle_beta   90.00
_cell.angle_gamma   90.00
#
_symmetry.space_group_name_H-M   'P 1'
#
loop_
_entity.id
_entity.type
_entity.pdbx_description
1 polymer ?
#
loop_
_entity_poly.entity_id
_entity_poly.type
_entity_poly.pdbx_seq_one_letter_code
_entity_poly.pdbx_strand_id
1 'polypeptide(L)'
;MKFVFITVSAPAIRCLMKAADEISLTENGILDLRLYYAVTEYSKEKTQRLIDDIADSDMVFVDLMGSPADVIKAVYCGLEKCKGNVIPYGNSAREYLRLGKFTADSMKSEGGKKPDMAAMKKMQNMAEAIGKIMPGKIRDMKNYSQICKYFYVADYSNILNMLYLILRDYGGAKLLPKPCDAREVPPVAVCRPQDMKTYDSFEEFSADFRYDPDKPVAALLFYSHIYPMDYSDAVFALSKRLSQTVNVLPVALSGTDGLDNGRLRTILERFMPQKPQIILNTMSFRLSAGPMGGNISVGTGMLEELNIPYLHPYFMSRRTEKEWQDSVQGSTPSEVLISVMLPEQDGAVLTMPIAAKNEPVYNETYDVTTDEFKIIDERLETLVSRTEKYLSLRRKPRKDKKIAVICYNYPPGEANVFGGAFLDTFQSVSNILSLLKNNGYETDDISADELMKAFVSDGLVNSGKYVESDKMLTYPLSEYKKYLNELSDKKAITDAWGDPSESIMTDENGDFMIPGAVYGNVLVGIQPSRGMHEQQDKLYHDKSVPPHHQYIAFYKYLRDKFNADAIIHVGTHGTLEFLKGKECGMSGDCYPDILMGDVPHFYLYYCGNPAEATIAKRRSHAALIGYQPPVFVQSGLYGEYARLSAMLDDYHHQLAFSENAAKEVMENIVKLAKELNLPTDSDELESELYRMNSSLIPKGLHIFGMDYSEEEALTYVRQLLNSPHDDIASLRDLAAEELGINLSDAEEKCDTQKLSEINNLAGRYFDEYFSSDRIPDRLAKTIGYGKEKHHAIMRNMEISALLNALDGGYISAKAAGDIYRNPDVLPSGYNLYQFDQRFVPTMTAYQRGARIAENTIREYYNQNGCYPNSTAVILWGLETSRTQGETVGQIMAYIGARPARNSSAWNPKYELIPVGELGRPRIDVTVNICGFFRDLYPNLIDTLDDLFHMVNDADESPVENFMKADSEKIYRYLLDKGYDEEEAKLLSVTRIFGPKEGEYGTGITSIIETKAWEKEEQIGSKFLSSLHYAYNRKMHGGDID
;
A
#
# COMPACT_ATOMS: atom_id res chain seq x y z
N MET A 1 43.92 -21.36 -7.57
CA MET A 1 43.52 -20.05 -7.01
C MET A 1 42.30 -20.26 -6.14
N LYS A 2 42.39 -19.93 -4.85
CA LYS A 2 41.26 -19.99 -3.90
C LYS A 2 40.42 -18.74 -4.06
N PHE A 3 39.20 -18.88 -4.57
CA PHE A 3 38.29 -17.80 -4.88
C PHE A 3 37.03 -17.91 -4.03
N VAL A 4 36.80 -16.92 -3.16
CA VAL A 4 35.57 -16.80 -2.38
C VAL A 4 34.62 -15.85 -3.10
N PHE A 5 33.40 -16.30 -3.38
CA PHE A 5 32.36 -15.50 -4.02
C PHE A 5 31.16 -15.38 -3.10
N ILE A 6 30.86 -14.15 -2.69
CA ILE A 6 29.76 -13.82 -1.78
C ILE A 6 28.78 -12.97 -2.57
N THR A 7 27.53 -13.42 -2.70
CA THR A 7 26.52 -12.71 -3.48
C THR A 7 25.11 -12.97 -2.98
N VAL A 8 24.22 -12.01 -3.25
CA VAL A 8 22.77 -12.14 -3.06
C VAL A 8 22.05 -12.70 -4.30
N SER A 9 22.78 -13.14 -5.33
CA SER A 9 22.21 -13.64 -6.58
C SER A 9 22.33 -15.16 -6.73
N ALA A 10 21.21 -15.86 -6.51
CA ALA A 10 21.07 -17.28 -6.79
C ALA A 10 21.41 -17.68 -8.26
N PRO A 11 20.94 -16.96 -9.31
CA PRO A 11 21.31 -17.29 -10.69
C PRO A 11 22.79 -17.11 -10.98
N ALA A 12 23.45 -16.11 -10.39
CA ALA A 12 24.90 -15.96 -10.51
C ALA A 12 25.63 -17.17 -9.90
N ILE A 13 25.19 -17.66 -8.73
CA ILE A 13 25.73 -18.87 -8.09
C ILE A 13 25.57 -20.09 -9.00
N ARG A 14 24.38 -20.33 -9.58
CA ARG A 14 24.16 -21.44 -10.51
C ARG A 14 25.06 -21.36 -11.74
N CYS A 15 25.20 -20.17 -12.32
CA CYS A 15 26.11 -19.94 -13.45
C CYS A 15 27.58 -20.16 -13.07
N LEU A 16 27.99 -19.74 -11.87
CA LEU A 16 29.35 -19.93 -11.34
C LEU A 16 29.67 -21.41 -11.15
N MET A 17 28.76 -22.19 -10.57
CA MET A 17 28.92 -23.64 -10.40
C MET A 17 29.12 -24.32 -11.76
N LYS A 18 28.23 -24.05 -12.71
CA LYS A 18 28.31 -24.61 -14.06
C LYS A 18 29.61 -24.22 -14.78
N ALA A 19 30.04 -22.97 -14.66
CA ALA A 19 31.25 -22.47 -15.29
C ALA A 19 32.52 -23.07 -14.63
N ALA A 20 32.53 -23.23 -13.30
CA ALA A 20 33.62 -23.86 -12.58
C ALA A 20 33.78 -25.34 -12.93
N ASP A 21 32.68 -26.06 -13.11
CA ASP A 21 32.68 -27.45 -13.59
C ASP A 21 33.28 -27.53 -15.01
N GLU A 22 32.89 -26.63 -15.93
CA GLU A 22 33.46 -26.57 -17.30
C GLU A 22 34.96 -26.27 -17.31
N ILE A 23 35.41 -25.33 -16.47
CA ILE A 23 36.83 -24.97 -16.34
C ILE A 23 37.64 -26.15 -15.79
N SER A 24 37.07 -26.90 -14.84
CA SER A 24 37.73 -28.07 -14.24
C SER A 24 37.96 -29.21 -15.25
N LEU A 25 37.12 -29.31 -16.29
CA LEU A 25 37.34 -30.23 -17.42
C LEU A 25 38.51 -29.80 -18.31
N THR A 26 38.84 -28.50 -18.35
CA THR A 26 39.90 -27.93 -19.21
C THR A 26 41.25 -27.88 -18.49
N GLU A 27 41.29 -27.37 -17.26
CA GLU A 27 42.48 -27.32 -16.40
C GLU A 27 42.09 -27.70 -14.96
N ASN A 28 42.21 -28.98 -14.63
CA ASN A 28 41.85 -29.47 -13.29
C ASN A 28 42.74 -28.84 -12.20
N GLY A 29 42.12 -28.43 -11.08
CA GLY A 29 42.79 -27.87 -9.91
C GLY A 29 43.18 -26.38 -10.02
N ILE A 30 42.83 -25.69 -11.11
CA ILE A 30 43.18 -24.27 -11.30
C ILE A 30 42.35 -23.34 -10.41
N LEU A 31 41.12 -23.73 -10.06
CA LEU A 31 40.14 -22.96 -9.30
C LEU A 31 39.63 -23.77 -8.11
N ASP A 32 39.76 -23.22 -6.90
CA ASP A 32 39.05 -23.68 -5.68
C ASP A 32 38.00 -22.62 -5.35
N LEU A 33 36.75 -22.86 -5.75
CA LEU A 33 35.65 -21.90 -5.66
C LEU A 33 34.80 -22.16 -4.41
N ARG A 34 34.68 -21.15 -3.55
CA ARG A 34 33.81 -21.16 -2.36
C ARG A 34 32.65 -20.19 -2.57
N LEU A 35 31.42 -20.67 -2.47
CA LEU A 35 30.21 -19.89 -2.76
C LEU A 35 29.40 -19.65 -1.50
N TYR A 36 28.97 -18.39 -1.30
CA TYR A 36 28.16 -17.99 -0.16
C TYR A 36 26.95 -17.18 -0.63
N TYR A 37 25.75 -17.74 -0.45
CA TYR A 37 24.48 -17.10 -0.79
C TYR A 37 23.99 -16.20 0.35
N ALA A 38 24.25 -14.90 0.24
CA ALA A 38 24.18 -13.94 1.35
C ALA A 38 22.80 -13.30 1.57
N VAL A 39 21.71 -14.07 1.40
CA VAL A 39 20.32 -13.56 1.57
C VAL A 39 19.65 -14.00 2.87
N THR A 40 20.18 -15.01 3.54
CA THR A 40 19.67 -15.54 4.82
C THR A 40 20.79 -15.58 5.86
N GLU A 41 20.41 -15.62 7.13
CA GLU A 41 21.36 -15.79 8.23
C GLU A 41 22.03 -17.17 8.15
N TYR A 42 23.28 -17.22 8.59
CA TYR A 42 24.06 -18.45 8.63
C TYR A 42 24.11 -18.99 10.06
N SER A 43 24.25 -20.31 10.18
CA SER A 43 24.61 -20.91 11.47
C SER A 43 25.92 -20.32 11.99
N LYS A 44 26.18 -20.42 13.30
CA LYS A 44 27.43 -19.94 13.90
C LYS A 44 28.65 -20.59 13.25
N GLU A 45 28.57 -21.89 12.93
CA GLU A 45 29.63 -22.64 12.27
C GLU A 45 29.88 -22.15 10.84
N LYS A 46 28.80 -21.93 10.05
CA LYS A 46 28.93 -21.44 8.68
C LYS A 46 29.43 -19.99 8.64
N THR A 47 29.03 -19.17 9.60
CA THR A 47 29.54 -17.80 9.80
C THR A 47 31.04 -17.80 10.07
N GLN A 48 31.53 -18.66 10.97
CA GLN A 48 32.96 -18.74 11.25
C GLN A 48 33.75 -19.25 10.02
N ARG A 49 33.22 -20.25 9.31
CA ARG A 49 33.82 -20.75 8.06
C ARG A 49 33.95 -19.67 7.00
N LEU A 50 32.93 -18.84 6.82
CA LEU A 50 32.96 -17.69 5.92
C LEU A 50 34.13 -16.74 6.24
N ILE A 51 34.30 -16.39 7.52
CA ILE A 51 35.38 -15.50 7.98
C ILE A 51 36.74 -16.11 7.62
N ASP A 52 36.93 -17.40 7.90
CA ASP A 52 38.19 -18.10 7.67
C ASP A 52 38.49 -18.28 6.18
N ASP A 53 37.48 -18.61 5.36
CA ASP A 53 37.62 -18.73 3.91
C ASP A 53 38.00 -17.39 3.27
N ILE A 54 37.37 -16.28 3.69
CA ILE A 54 37.73 -14.94 3.20
C ILE A 54 39.19 -14.61 3.57
N ALA A 55 39.59 -14.87 4.82
CA ALA A 55 40.93 -14.55 5.30
C ALA A 55 42.04 -15.27 4.52
N ASP A 56 41.79 -16.53 4.13
CA ASP A 56 42.75 -17.42 3.45
C ASP A 56 42.65 -17.40 1.90
N SER A 57 41.84 -16.52 1.33
CA SER A 57 41.59 -16.50 -0.13
C SER A 57 42.63 -15.71 -0.95
N ASP A 58 42.83 -16.14 -2.22
CA ASP A 58 43.62 -15.40 -3.23
C ASP A 58 42.79 -14.28 -3.88
N MET A 59 41.46 -14.48 -3.95
CA MET A 59 40.49 -13.59 -4.58
C MET A 59 39.17 -13.65 -3.79
N VAL A 60 38.55 -12.49 -3.58
CA VAL A 60 37.21 -12.36 -2.98
C VAL A 60 36.36 -11.48 -3.87
N PHE A 61 35.15 -11.94 -4.20
CA PHE A 61 34.11 -11.11 -4.78
C PHE A 61 33.03 -10.86 -3.71
N VAL A 62 32.66 -9.60 -3.52
CA VAL A 62 31.77 -9.18 -2.43
C VAL A 62 30.57 -8.43 -2.97
N ASP A 63 29.42 -9.07 -2.95
CA ASP A 63 28.11 -8.47 -3.17
C ASP A 63 27.24 -8.71 -1.92
N LEU A 64 26.88 -7.62 -1.24
CA LEU A 64 26.15 -7.60 0.04
C LEU A 64 24.86 -6.78 -0.02
N MET A 65 24.32 -6.54 -1.23
CA MET A 65 23.15 -5.70 -1.40
C MET A 65 21.91 -6.35 -0.78
N GLY A 66 21.50 -5.87 0.39
CA GLY A 66 20.33 -6.42 1.11
C GLY A 66 20.62 -7.65 1.97
N SER A 67 21.90 -7.96 2.21
CA SER A 67 22.30 -9.06 3.11
C SER A 67 21.95 -8.80 4.58
N PRO A 68 21.72 -9.85 5.40
CA PRO A 68 21.53 -9.71 6.84
C PRO A 68 22.73 -9.04 7.53
N ALA A 69 22.46 -8.29 8.60
CA ALA A 69 23.49 -7.52 9.31
C ALA A 69 24.64 -8.38 9.83
N ASP A 70 24.35 -9.58 10.34
CA ASP A 70 25.34 -10.53 10.84
C ASP A 70 26.24 -11.07 9.74
N VAL A 71 25.67 -11.36 8.56
CA VAL A 71 26.45 -11.76 7.38
C VAL A 71 27.37 -10.63 6.94
N ILE A 72 26.86 -9.39 6.89
CA ILE A 72 27.68 -8.20 6.58
C ILE A 72 28.84 -8.11 7.58
N LYS A 73 28.56 -8.17 8.88
CA LYS A 73 29.58 -8.08 9.93
C LYS A 73 30.65 -9.18 9.80
N ALA A 74 30.24 -10.42 9.52
CA ALA A 74 31.14 -11.54 9.31
C ALA A 74 32.05 -11.32 8.09
N VAL A 75 31.49 -10.86 6.97
CA VAL A 75 32.28 -10.56 5.77
C VAL A 75 33.33 -9.49 6.05
N TYR A 76 32.97 -8.43 6.74
CA TYR A 76 33.92 -7.38 7.14
C TYR A 76 35.05 -7.91 8.04
N CYS A 77 34.73 -8.76 9.03
CA CYS A 77 35.72 -9.41 9.88
C CYS A 77 36.71 -10.30 9.08
N GLY A 78 36.22 -11.00 8.05
CA GLY A 78 37.08 -11.75 7.13
C GLY A 78 37.95 -10.84 6.27
N LEU A 79 37.37 -9.77 5.70
CA LEU A 79 38.06 -8.84 4.80
C LEU A 79 39.21 -8.09 5.49
N GLU A 80 39.08 -7.76 6.78
CA GLU A 80 40.16 -7.17 7.58
C GLU A 80 41.42 -8.05 7.63
N LYS A 81 41.25 -9.37 7.54
CA LYS A 81 42.34 -10.36 7.58
C LYS A 81 42.82 -10.78 6.19
N CYS A 82 42.02 -10.54 5.16
CA CYS A 82 42.29 -10.97 3.78
C CYS A 82 43.49 -10.24 3.17
N LYS A 83 44.44 -11.00 2.60
CA LYS A 83 45.61 -10.47 1.87
C LYS A 83 45.47 -10.59 0.34
N GLY A 84 44.52 -11.37 -0.16
CA GLY A 84 44.25 -11.59 -1.59
C GLY A 84 43.59 -10.42 -2.30
N ASN A 85 43.20 -10.57 -3.56
CA ASN A 85 42.45 -9.52 -4.26
C ASN A 85 41.01 -9.46 -3.75
N VAL A 86 40.41 -8.28 -3.71
CA VAL A 86 39.02 -8.04 -3.27
C VAL A 86 38.31 -7.18 -4.32
N ILE A 87 37.20 -7.69 -4.83
CA ILE A 87 36.34 -7.07 -5.84
C ILE A 87 34.98 -6.79 -5.19
N PRO A 88 34.79 -5.60 -4.59
CA PRO A 88 33.48 -5.18 -4.10
C PRO A 88 32.53 -4.85 -5.27
N TYR A 89 31.28 -5.24 -5.15
CA TYR A 89 30.18 -4.88 -6.05
C TYR A 89 29.14 -4.05 -5.28
N GLY A 90 28.56 -3.05 -5.94
CA GLY A 90 27.64 -2.11 -5.29
C GLY A 90 28.35 -1.12 -4.36
N ASN A 91 27.69 -0.74 -3.25
CA ASN A 91 28.17 0.29 -2.31
C ASN A 91 28.91 -0.29 -1.07
N SER A 92 28.91 -1.60 -0.88
CA SER A 92 29.49 -2.27 0.29
C SER A 92 30.95 -2.63 0.07
N ALA A 93 31.74 -2.67 1.15
CA ALA A 93 33.15 -3.11 1.17
C ALA A 93 34.11 -2.38 0.19
N ARG A 94 33.76 -1.19 -0.33
CA ARG A 94 34.55 -0.44 -1.30
C ARG A 94 35.94 -0.05 -0.77
N GLU A 95 36.05 0.18 0.53
CA GLU A 95 37.28 0.48 1.25
C GLU A 95 38.30 -0.67 1.20
N TYR A 96 37.85 -1.90 0.96
CA TYR A 96 38.70 -3.09 0.83
C TYR A 96 39.11 -3.37 -0.62
N LEU A 97 38.66 -2.58 -1.60
CA LEU A 97 38.97 -2.79 -3.02
C LEU A 97 40.48 -2.97 -3.25
N ARG A 98 40.85 -4.11 -3.84
CA ARG A 98 42.22 -4.45 -4.23
C ARG A 98 42.18 -5.43 -5.39
N LEU A 99 42.43 -4.97 -6.62
CA LEU A 99 42.58 -5.83 -7.78
C LEU A 99 43.91 -5.50 -8.48
N GLY A 100 44.92 -6.34 -8.29
CA GLY A 100 46.28 -6.09 -8.75
C GLY A 100 46.83 -4.78 -8.19
N LYS A 101 47.09 -3.80 -9.08
CA LYS A 101 47.57 -2.45 -8.74
C LYS A 101 46.43 -1.43 -8.56
N PHE A 102 45.18 -1.82 -8.77
CA PHE A 102 44.01 -0.97 -8.56
C PHE A 102 43.48 -1.16 -7.14
N THR A 103 43.43 -0.09 -6.36
CA THR A 103 43.05 -0.12 -4.93
C THR A 103 42.02 0.95 -4.60
N ALA A 104 41.37 0.87 -3.44
CA ALA A 104 40.44 1.91 -2.95
C ALA A 104 41.04 3.33 -2.99
N ASP A 105 42.32 3.50 -2.62
CA ASP A 105 43.02 4.79 -2.71
C ASP A 105 43.12 5.34 -4.13
N SER A 106 43.07 4.47 -5.13
CA SER A 106 43.07 4.86 -6.54
C SER A 106 41.79 5.57 -6.97
N MET A 107 40.72 5.53 -6.16
CA MET A 107 39.41 6.13 -6.44
C MET A 107 39.18 7.49 -5.75
N LYS A 108 40.11 7.99 -4.93
CA LYS A 108 39.95 9.27 -4.23
C LYS A 108 40.10 10.45 -5.20
N SER A 109 39.10 11.34 -5.27
CA SER A 109 39.21 12.64 -5.97
C SER A 109 39.92 13.68 -5.08
N GLU A 110 40.47 14.74 -5.69
CA GLU A 110 40.93 15.92 -4.95
C GLU A 110 39.80 16.43 -4.04
N GLY A 111 40.02 16.39 -2.72
CA GLY A 111 39.02 16.75 -1.71
C GLY A 111 38.55 15.63 -0.78
N GLY A 112 39.00 14.38 -0.96
CA GLY A 112 38.85 13.32 0.07
C GLY A 112 37.42 12.80 0.32
N LYS A 113 36.45 13.09 -0.55
CA LYS A 113 35.08 12.53 -0.45
C LYS A 113 35.05 11.04 -0.84
N LYS A 114 34.15 10.28 -0.22
CA LYS A 114 33.90 8.86 -0.51
C LYS A 114 33.50 8.66 -1.99
N PRO A 115 33.96 7.59 -2.66
CA PRO A 115 33.70 7.35 -4.07
C PRO A 115 32.22 7.01 -4.35
N ASP A 116 31.65 7.63 -5.39
CA ASP A 116 30.26 7.45 -5.87
C ASP A 116 30.22 6.86 -7.30
N MET A 117 29.10 6.22 -7.66
CA MET A 117 28.85 5.53 -8.95
C MET A 117 29.05 6.45 -10.17
N ALA A 118 28.74 7.74 -10.05
CA ALA A 118 28.96 8.71 -11.13
C ALA A 118 30.46 8.93 -11.41
N ALA A 119 31.31 8.93 -10.37
CA ALA A 119 32.76 9.01 -10.53
C ALA A 119 33.31 7.72 -11.17
N MET A 120 32.73 6.56 -10.84
CA MET A 120 33.07 5.29 -11.47
C MET A 120 32.71 5.28 -12.97
N LYS A 121 31.51 5.72 -13.35
CA LYS A 121 31.07 5.82 -14.76
C LYS A 121 31.95 6.77 -15.59
N LYS A 122 32.39 7.88 -14.98
CA LYS A 122 33.30 8.84 -15.63
C LYS A 122 34.72 8.29 -15.80
N MET A 123 35.24 7.55 -14.82
CA MET A 123 36.54 6.87 -14.94
C MET A 123 36.48 5.69 -15.92
N GLN A 124 35.35 4.98 -16.00
CA GLN A 124 35.09 3.91 -16.98
C GLN A 124 35.17 4.43 -18.42
N ASN A 125 34.46 5.52 -18.73
CA ASN A 125 34.52 6.15 -20.05
C ASN A 125 35.94 6.62 -20.41
N MET A 126 36.71 7.10 -19.41
CA MET A 126 38.10 7.51 -19.59
C MET A 126 39.05 6.32 -19.85
N ALA A 127 38.79 5.17 -19.23
CA ALA A 127 39.56 3.94 -19.43
C ALA A 127 39.32 3.32 -20.81
N GLU A 128 38.08 3.36 -21.29
CA GLU A 128 37.68 2.87 -22.62
C GLU A 128 38.29 3.71 -23.75
N ALA A 129 38.55 5.00 -23.52
CA ALA A 129 39.13 5.92 -24.51
C ALA A 129 40.66 5.77 -24.73
N ILE A 130 41.39 5.04 -23.87
CA ILE A 130 42.86 4.93 -23.92
C ILE A 130 43.27 3.58 -24.55
N GLY A 131 44.04 3.63 -25.64
CA GLY A 131 44.43 2.48 -26.49
C GLY A 131 45.45 1.47 -25.91
N LYS A 132 45.86 0.52 -26.78
CA LYS A 132 46.40 -0.84 -26.53
C LYS A 132 47.73 -1.03 -25.74
N ILE A 133 48.34 -0.01 -25.12
CA ILE A 133 49.49 -0.21 -24.22
C ILE A 133 49.23 0.55 -22.92
N MET A 134 48.75 -0.16 -21.90
CA MET A 134 48.34 0.42 -20.61
C MET A 134 49.31 0.06 -19.48
N PRO A 135 49.68 1.03 -18.61
CA PRO A 135 50.29 0.75 -17.31
C PRO A 135 49.45 -0.23 -16.49
N GLY A 136 50.08 -1.07 -15.66
CA GLY A 136 49.39 -2.15 -14.92
C GLY A 136 48.15 -1.70 -14.13
N LYS A 137 48.16 -0.50 -13.54
CA LYS A 137 47.01 0.07 -12.83
C LYS A 137 45.80 0.35 -13.73
N ILE A 138 46.00 0.83 -14.96
CA ILE A 138 44.90 1.15 -15.89
C ILE A 138 44.29 -0.15 -16.43
N ARG A 139 45.12 -1.15 -16.72
CA ARG A 139 44.65 -2.51 -17.07
C ARG A 139 43.76 -3.08 -15.96
N ASP A 140 44.21 -3.04 -14.72
CA ASP A 140 43.47 -3.63 -13.60
C ASP A 140 42.16 -2.87 -13.32
N MET A 141 42.14 -1.55 -13.53
CA MET A 141 40.91 -0.73 -13.50
C MET A 141 39.92 -1.11 -14.61
N LYS A 142 40.42 -1.35 -15.84
CA LYS A 142 39.59 -1.86 -16.94
C LYS A 142 39.04 -3.25 -16.62
N ASN A 143 39.87 -4.14 -16.09
CA ASN A 143 39.46 -5.49 -15.68
C ASN A 143 38.39 -5.44 -14.59
N TYR A 144 38.54 -4.58 -13.58
CA TYR A 144 37.50 -4.36 -12.57
C TYR A 144 36.17 -3.95 -13.21
N SER A 145 36.18 -2.96 -14.10
CA SER A 145 34.99 -2.53 -14.83
C SER A 145 34.36 -3.66 -15.63
N GLN A 146 35.19 -4.46 -16.31
CA GLN A 146 34.74 -5.57 -17.13
C GLN A 146 34.09 -6.68 -16.28
N ILE A 147 34.68 -7.00 -15.13
CA ILE A 147 34.13 -7.93 -14.14
C ILE A 147 32.75 -7.44 -13.67
N CYS A 148 32.61 -6.16 -13.31
CA CYS A 148 31.32 -5.59 -12.93
C CYS A 148 30.29 -5.67 -14.07
N LYS A 149 30.69 -5.47 -15.33
CA LYS A 149 29.78 -5.61 -16.50
C LYS A 149 29.31 -7.05 -16.69
N TYR A 150 30.20 -8.04 -16.57
CA TYR A 150 29.80 -9.45 -16.64
C TYR A 150 28.79 -9.78 -15.53
N PHE A 151 29.09 -9.38 -14.30
CA PHE A 151 28.26 -9.67 -13.14
C PHE A 151 26.91 -8.93 -13.15
N TYR A 152 26.84 -7.72 -13.73
CA TYR A 152 25.58 -6.98 -13.87
C TYR A 152 24.51 -7.75 -14.66
N VAL A 153 24.93 -8.47 -15.72
CA VAL A 153 24.01 -9.33 -16.48
C VAL A 153 23.93 -10.72 -15.85
N ALA A 154 25.03 -11.26 -15.33
CA ALA A 154 25.15 -12.54 -14.63
C ALA A 154 24.74 -13.81 -15.41
N ASP A 155 24.48 -13.74 -16.72
CA ASP A 155 24.22 -14.92 -17.54
C ASP A 155 25.44 -15.87 -17.62
N TYR A 156 25.18 -17.11 -18.02
CA TYR A 156 26.22 -18.16 -18.08
C TYR A 156 27.45 -17.72 -18.88
N SER A 157 27.24 -17.10 -20.05
CA SER A 157 28.33 -16.67 -20.93
C SER A 157 29.18 -15.60 -20.26
N ASN A 158 28.56 -14.59 -19.66
CA ASN A 158 29.25 -13.52 -18.97
C ASN A 158 30.00 -14.03 -17.73
N ILE A 159 29.40 -14.91 -16.93
CA ILE A 159 30.06 -15.52 -15.76
C ILE A 159 31.27 -16.38 -16.17
N LEU A 160 31.14 -17.19 -17.23
CA LEU A 160 32.25 -17.98 -17.75
C LEU A 160 33.41 -17.07 -18.23
N ASN A 161 33.10 -16.02 -18.98
CA ASN A 161 34.11 -15.04 -19.43
C ASN A 161 34.72 -14.24 -18.27
N MET A 162 33.95 -13.95 -17.22
CA MET A 162 34.44 -13.35 -15.98
C MET A 162 35.50 -14.25 -15.32
N LEU A 163 35.21 -15.55 -15.19
CA LEU A 163 36.17 -16.51 -14.64
C LEU A 163 37.41 -16.66 -15.54
N TYR A 164 37.25 -16.70 -16.87
CA TYR A 164 38.39 -16.69 -17.79
C TYR A 164 39.27 -15.46 -17.62
N LEU A 165 38.69 -14.26 -17.50
CA LEU A 165 39.44 -13.04 -17.25
C LEU A 165 40.23 -13.13 -15.93
N ILE A 166 39.55 -13.50 -14.85
CA ILE A 166 40.15 -13.55 -13.51
C ILE A 166 41.28 -14.59 -13.46
N LEU A 167 41.03 -15.81 -13.93
CA LEU A 167 42.00 -16.91 -13.87
C LEU A 167 43.20 -16.68 -14.79
N ARG A 168 43.02 -16.06 -15.95
CA ARG A 168 44.14 -15.76 -16.86
C ARG A 168 45.04 -14.65 -16.32
N ASP A 169 44.45 -13.55 -15.85
CA ASP A 169 45.19 -12.34 -15.50
C ASP A 169 45.72 -12.34 -14.06
N TYR A 170 45.04 -13.05 -13.15
CA TYR A 170 45.40 -13.11 -11.72
C TYR A 170 45.67 -14.53 -11.21
N GLY A 171 45.14 -15.58 -11.88
CA GLY A 171 45.33 -16.98 -11.50
C GLY A 171 46.43 -17.74 -12.25
N GLY A 172 47.04 -17.15 -13.29
CA GLY A 172 48.11 -17.77 -14.09
C GLY A 172 47.67 -18.80 -15.14
N ALA A 173 46.37 -18.97 -15.35
CA ALA A 173 45.75 -20.00 -16.20
C ALA A 173 45.80 -19.67 -17.70
N LYS A 174 46.99 -19.66 -18.32
CA LYS A 174 47.18 -19.16 -19.68
C LYS A 174 46.55 -20.01 -20.79
N LEU A 175 46.17 -21.27 -20.54
CA LEU A 175 45.56 -22.13 -21.57
C LEU A 175 44.04 -21.95 -21.69
N LEU A 176 43.38 -21.34 -20.69
CA LEU A 176 41.95 -21.04 -20.77
C LEU A 176 41.64 -20.11 -21.95
N PRO A 177 40.45 -20.15 -22.57
CA PRO A 177 40.06 -19.22 -23.62
C PRO A 177 40.24 -17.74 -23.23
N LYS A 178 40.56 -16.88 -24.21
CA LYS A 178 40.57 -15.43 -23.96
C LYS A 178 39.14 -14.97 -23.71
N PRO A 179 38.89 -14.12 -22.69
CA PRO A 179 37.55 -13.63 -22.40
C PRO A 179 37.06 -12.74 -23.55
N CYS A 180 35.82 -12.97 -23.99
CA CYS A 180 35.09 -12.11 -24.91
C CYS A 180 34.55 -10.89 -24.17
N ASP A 181 34.32 -9.77 -24.85
CA ASP A 181 33.67 -8.61 -24.22
C ASP A 181 32.29 -8.98 -23.65
N ALA A 182 31.92 -8.35 -22.53
CA ALA A 182 30.65 -8.57 -21.86
C ALA A 182 29.50 -8.24 -22.82
N ARG A 183 28.52 -9.15 -22.89
CA ARG A 183 27.28 -8.88 -23.61
C ARG A 183 26.57 -7.72 -22.92
N GLU A 184 26.34 -6.64 -23.65
CA GLU A 184 25.54 -5.51 -23.17
C GLU A 184 24.06 -5.75 -23.45
N VAL A 185 23.21 -5.35 -22.52
CA VAL A 185 21.76 -5.43 -22.68
C VAL A 185 21.23 -4.01 -22.88
N PRO A 186 20.52 -3.73 -23.99
CA PRO A 186 19.97 -2.39 -24.21
C PRO A 186 18.97 -2.02 -23.10
N PRO A 187 18.86 -0.73 -22.74
CA PRO A 187 17.96 -0.29 -21.67
C PRO A 187 16.50 -0.68 -21.87
N VAL A 188 16.02 -0.67 -23.11
CA VAL A 188 14.71 -1.20 -23.53
C VAL A 188 14.86 -1.90 -24.87
N ALA A 189 14.39 -3.12 -25.01
CA ALA A 189 14.34 -3.81 -26.31
C ALA A 189 13.20 -4.82 -26.40
N VAL A 190 12.74 -5.06 -27.62
CA VAL A 190 11.92 -6.24 -27.90
C VAL A 190 12.83 -7.46 -27.82
N CYS A 191 12.46 -8.42 -26.99
CA CYS A 191 13.39 -9.45 -26.55
C CYS A 191 12.69 -10.78 -26.30
N ARG A 192 13.25 -11.88 -26.81
CA ARG A 192 12.80 -13.22 -26.46
C ARG A 192 13.23 -13.54 -25.02
N PRO A 193 12.31 -13.86 -24.10
CA PRO A 193 12.66 -14.04 -22.68
C PRO A 193 13.64 -15.20 -22.43
N GLN A 194 13.53 -16.30 -23.18
CA GLN A 194 14.28 -17.54 -22.92
C GLN A 194 15.80 -17.41 -23.06
N ASP A 195 16.28 -16.65 -24.05
CA ASP A 195 17.71 -16.52 -24.36
C ASP A 195 18.16 -15.06 -24.49
N MET A 196 17.26 -14.13 -24.17
CA MET A 196 17.48 -12.69 -24.25
C MET A 196 17.91 -12.20 -25.63
N LYS A 197 17.50 -12.90 -26.71
CA LYS A 197 17.69 -12.44 -28.09
C LYS A 197 16.85 -11.19 -28.35
N THR A 198 17.50 -10.10 -28.76
CA THR A 198 16.85 -8.83 -29.09
C THR A 198 16.47 -8.76 -30.57
N TYR A 199 15.43 -8.00 -30.87
CA TYR A 199 14.93 -7.76 -32.23
C TYR A 199 14.88 -6.26 -32.51
N ASP A 200 15.47 -5.83 -33.64
CA ASP A 200 15.50 -4.42 -34.02
C ASP A 200 14.31 -4.03 -34.93
N SER A 201 13.66 -5.01 -35.56
CA SER A 201 12.48 -4.80 -36.40
C SER A 201 11.41 -5.87 -36.25
N PHE A 202 10.19 -5.55 -36.72
CA PHE A 202 9.06 -6.48 -36.74
C PHE A 202 9.31 -7.68 -37.64
N GLU A 203 10.00 -7.50 -38.76
CA GLU A 203 10.29 -8.57 -39.71
C GLU A 203 11.18 -9.65 -39.07
N GLU A 204 12.20 -9.23 -38.31
CA GLU A 204 13.05 -10.15 -37.56
C GLU A 204 12.27 -10.84 -36.43
N PHE A 205 11.42 -10.09 -35.72
CA PHE A 205 10.60 -10.63 -34.64
C PHE A 205 9.58 -11.65 -35.13
N SER A 206 8.87 -11.33 -36.21
CA SER A 206 7.80 -12.16 -36.78
C SER A 206 8.31 -13.45 -37.44
N ALA A 207 9.60 -13.53 -37.75
CA ALA A 207 10.25 -14.76 -38.19
C ALA A 207 10.33 -15.81 -37.06
N ASP A 208 10.51 -15.37 -35.81
CA ASP A 208 10.58 -16.24 -34.63
C ASP A 208 9.21 -16.39 -33.92
N PHE A 209 8.35 -15.37 -34.01
CA PHE A 209 7.04 -15.32 -33.36
C PHE A 209 5.93 -15.09 -34.39
N ARG A 210 5.13 -16.13 -34.64
CA ARG A 210 4.02 -16.04 -35.61
C ARG A 210 3.03 -14.95 -35.19
N TYR A 211 2.89 -13.94 -36.04
CA TYR A 211 1.88 -12.90 -35.91
C TYR A 211 0.55 -13.31 -36.56
N ASP A 212 -0.54 -13.08 -35.86
CA ASP A 212 -1.91 -13.31 -36.33
C ASP A 212 -2.68 -11.98 -36.34
N PRO A 213 -3.04 -11.41 -37.51
CA PRO A 213 -3.71 -10.12 -37.58
C PRO A 213 -5.09 -10.10 -36.92
N ASP A 214 -5.72 -11.26 -36.69
CA ASP A 214 -7.04 -11.35 -36.04
C ASP A 214 -6.94 -11.36 -34.52
N LYS A 215 -5.73 -11.55 -33.96
CA LYS A 215 -5.48 -11.53 -32.51
C LYS A 215 -5.04 -10.14 -32.03
N PRO A 216 -5.48 -9.71 -30.83
CA PRO A 216 -4.98 -8.48 -30.23
C PRO A 216 -3.51 -8.63 -29.82
N VAL A 217 -2.83 -7.51 -29.62
CA VAL A 217 -1.45 -7.43 -29.13
C VAL A 217 -1.45 -7.15 -27.63
N ALA A 218 -0.71 -7.97 -26.86
CA ALA A 218 -0.45 -7.75 -25.44
C ALA A 218 1.03 -7.44 -25.24
N ALA A 219 1.34 -6.27 -24.67
CA ALA A 219 2.71 -5.93 -24.31
C ALA A 219 3.06 -6.58 -22.98
N LEU A 220 4.15 -7.35 -22.94
CA LEU A 220 4.67 -8.00 -21.74
C LEU A 220 5.97 -7.33 -21.34
N LEU A 221 5.96 -6.58 -20.23
CA LEU A 221 7.13 -5.87 -19.72
C LEU A 221 7.81 -6.71 -18.64
N PHE A 222 9.13 -6.88 -18.74
CA PHE A 222 9.93 -7.69 -17.81
C PHE A 222 11.38 -7.17 -17.70
N TYR A 223 12.12 -7.59 -16.68
CA TYR A 223 13.52 -7.21 -16.51
C TYR A 223 14.44 -7.89 -17.53
N SER A 224 15.42 -7.15 -18.03
CA SER A 224 16.35 -7.63 -19.05
C SER A 224 17.65 -8.24 -18.49
N HIS A 225 17.76 -8.31 -17.17
CA HIS A 225 18.89 -8.88 -16.45
C HIS A 225 18.40 -9.99 -15.51
N ILE A 226 19.31 -10.89 -15.14
CA ILE A 226 19.01 -11.97 -14.20
C ILE A 226 19.58 -11.71 -12.79
N TYR A 227 20.15 -10.53 -12.55
CA TYR A 227 20.64 -10.09 -11.24
C TYR A 227 19.64 -9.17 -10.51
N PRO A 228 19.37 -9.34 -9.21
CA PRO A 228 19.80 -10.47 -8.38
C PRO A 228 18.99 -11.74 -8.68
N MET A 229 17.86 -11.61 -9.36
CA MET A 229 16.87 -12.67 -9.59
C MET A 229 16.65 -12.93 -11.07
N ASP A 230 16.49 -14.21 -11.44
CA ASP A 230 16.21 -14.63 -12.81
C ASP A 230 14.72 -14.95 -12.98
N TYR A 231 14.06 -14.15 -13.81
CA TYR A 231 12.65 -14.31 -14.13
C TYR A 231 12.41 -14.89 -15.53
N SER A 232 13.47 -15.16 -16.30
CA SER A 232 13.40 -15.46 -17.74
C SER A 232 12.49 -16.66 -18.06
N ASP A 233 12.62 -17.76 -17.33
CA ASP A 233 11.80 -18.96 -17.51
C ASP A 233 10.33 -18.72 -17.17
N ALA A 234 10.04 -17.99 -16.09
CA ALA A 234 8.67 -17.65 -15.71
C ALA A 234 8.01 -16.72 -16.74
N VAL A 235 8.73 -15.70 -17.20
CA VAL A 235 8.28 -14.79 -18.26
C VAL A 235 8.08 -15.55 -19.58
N PHE A 236 8.95 -16.51 -19.90
CA PHE A 236 8.81 -17.36 -21.08
C PHE A 236 7.56 -18.23 -21.00
N ALA A 237 7.31 -18.88 -19.86
CA ALA A 237 6.11 -19.69 -19.64
C ALA A 237 4.83 -18.85 -19.79
N LEU A 238 4.79 -17.64 -19.20
CA LEU A 238 3.71 -16.68 -19.37
C LEU A 238 3.53 -16.27 -20.84
N SER A 239 4.60 -15.86 -21.50
CA SER A 239 4.60 -15.46 -22.91
C SER A 239 4.07 -16.58 -23.81
N LYS A 240 4.52 -17.82 -23.59
CA LYS A 240 4.07 -19.00 -24.32
C LYS A 240 2.59 -19.25 -24.13
N ARG A 241 2.08 -19.19 -22.89
CA ARG A 241 0.65 -19.40 -22.62
C ARG A 241 -0.23 -18.31 -23.21
N LEU A 242 0.18 -17.04 -23.09
CA LEU A 242 -0.52 -15.90 -23.70
C LEU A 242 -0.54 -15.98 -25.24
N SER A 243 0.55 -16.45 -25.88
CA SER A 243 0.65 -16.53 -27.35
C SER A 243 -0.44 -17.39 -28.01
N GLN A 244 -1.09 -18.26 -27.23
CA GLN A 244 -2.21 -19.06 -27.70
C GLN A 244 -3.45 -18.20 -28.02
N THR A 245 -3.61 -17.08 -27.33
CA THR A 245 -4.84 -16.26 -27.34
C THR A 245 -4.60 -14.84 -27.87
N VAL A 246 -3.38 -14.33 -27.74
CA VAL A 246 -2.96 -12.98 -28.17
C VAL A 246 -1.61 -13.00 -28.90
N ASN A 247 -1.31 -11.96 -29.66
CA ASN A 247 0.05 -11.67 -30.11
C ASN A 247 0.83 -11.06 -28.94
N VAL A 248 1.91 -11.69 -28.50
CA VAL A 248 2.72 -11.16 -27.39
C VAL A 248 3.82 -10.26 -27.94
N LEU A 249 3.92 -9.04 -27.42
CA LEU A 249 5.05 -8.13 -27.62
C LEU A 249 5.92 -8.13 -26.35
N PRO A 250 6.98 -8.96 -26.27
CA PRO A 250 7.83 -9.04 -25.10
C PRO A 250 8.86 -7.92 -25.11
N VAL A 251 8.81 -7.02 -24.12
CA VAL A 251 9.70 -5.86 -23.99
C VAL A 251 10.50 -5.99 -22.70
N ALA A 252 11.82 -6.12 -22.85
CA ALA A 252 12.75 -6.22 -21.73
C ALA A 252 13.31 -4.84 -21.35
N LEU A 253 13.41 -4.57 -20.04
CA LEU A 253 13.93 -3.31 -19.50
C LEU A 253 15.06 -3.56 -18.50
N SER A 254 16.16 -2.79 -18.59
CA SER A 254 17.31 -2.95 -17.68
C SER A 254 17.29 -1.99 -16.49
N GLY A 255 16.31 -1.08 -16.41
CA GLY A 255 16.23 0.01 -15.44
C GLY A 255 15.35 1.17 -15.96
N THR A 256 15.45 2.34 -15.33
CA THR A 256 14.61 3.52 -15.64
C THR A 256 15.13 4.34 -16.84
N ASP A 257 16.42 4.27 -17.15
CA ASP A 257 17.12 5.11 -18.13
C ASP A 257 16.53 5.07 -19.56
N GLY A 258 15.87 3.97 -19.94
CA GLY A 258 15.29 3.80 -21.27
C GLY A 258 13.84 4.26 -21.44
N LEU A 259 13.21 4.74 -20.36
CA LEU A 259 11.91 5.42 -20.42
C LEU A 259 12.07 6.91 -20.71
N ASP A 260 13.07 7.56 -20.12
CA ASP A 260 13.30 9.01 -20.24
C ASP A 260 13.62 9.47 -21.67
N ASN A 261 14.14 8.58 -22.52
CA ASN A 261 14.45 8.86 -23.92
C ASN A 261 13.31 8.50 -24.90
N GLY A 262 12.15 8.06 -24.42
CA GLY A 262 10.97 7.74 -25.24
C GLY A 262 11.06 6.41 -26.02
N ARG A 263 12.06 5.55 -25.76
CA ARG A 263 12.23 4.28 -26.50
C ARG A 263 11.12 3.29 -26.22
N LEU A 264 10.70 3.12 -24.96
CA LEU A 264 9.56 2.26 -24.62
C LEU A 264 8.30 2.70 -25.35
N ARG A 265 7.98 3.99 -25.30
CA ARG A 265 6.85 4.59 -26.02
C ARG A 265 6.91 4.25 -27.52
N THR A 266 8.08 4.45 -28.14
CA THR A 266 8.28 4.17 -29.56
C THR A 266 8.01 2.69 -29.89
N ILE A 267 8.47 1.76 -29.05
CA ILE A 267 8.21 0.33 -29.23
C ILE A 267 6.71 0.03 -29.12
N LEU A 268 6.04 0.53 -28.08
CA LEU A 268 4.62 0.31 -27.86
C LEU A 268 3.75 0.91 -28.99
N GLU A 269 4.17 2.02 -29.59
CA GLU A 269 3.39 2.68 -30.65
C GLU A 269 3.66 2.16 -32.05
N ARG A 270 4.89 1.69 -32.34
CA ARG A 270 5.37 1.52 -33.71
C ARG A 270 6.03 0.18 -34.03
N PHE A 271 6.39 -0.63 -33.02
CA PHE A 271 7.11 -1.88 -33.30
C PHE A 271 6.21 -2.93 -33.96
N MET A 272 4.97 -3.08 -33.49
CA MET A 272 4.01 -4.04 -34.04
C MET A 272 3.08 -3.36 -35.07
N PRO A 273 2.54 -4.10 -36.07
CA PRO A 273 1.57 -3.56 -37.03
C PRO A 273 0.30 -3.02 -36.36
N GLN A 274 -0.10 -3.61 -35.24
CA GLN A 274 -1.18 -3.14 -34.38
C GLN A 274 -0.60 -2.68 -33.05
N LYS A 275 -1.09 -1.56 -32.52
CA LYS A 275 -0.74 -1.11 -31.17
C LYS A 275 -1.23 -2.12 -30.12
N PRO A 276 -0.50 -2.34 -29.02
CA PRO A 276 -0.98 -3.12 -27.89
C PRO A 276 -2.35 -2.63 -27.41
N GLN A 277 -3.21 -3.57 -27.03
CA GLN A 277 -4.51 -3.30 -26.42
C GLN A 277 -4.53 -3.60 -24.93
N ILE A 278 -3.45 -4.18 -24.39
CA ILE A 278 -3.22 -4.40 -22.96
C ILE A 278 -1.73 -4.41 -22.64
N ILE A 279 -1.34 -3.93 -21.45
CA ILE A 279 0.02 -4.00 -20.92
C ILE A 279 0.01 -4.89 -19.68
N LEU A 280 0.88 -5.90 -19.65
CA LEU A 280 1.18 -6.71 -18.49
C LEU A 280 2.59 -6.36 -18.01
N ASN A 281 2.71 -5.70 -16.86
CA ASN A 281 3.99 -5.40 -16.24
C ASN A 281 4.31 -6.39 -15.13
N THR A 282 5.40 -7.15 -15.30
CA THR A 282 5.91 -8.10 -14.30
C THR A 282 7.04 -7.57 -13.43
N MET A 283 7.53 -6.36 -13.72
CA MET A 283 8.63 -5.73 -13.01
C MET A 283 8.14 -5.12 -11.71
N SER A 284 8.93 -5.24 -10.64
CA SER A 284 8.66 -4.50 -9.39
C SER A 284 8.95 -3.00 -9.54
N PHE A 285 8.52 -2.22 -8.54
CA PHE A 285 8.58 -0.76 -8.47
C PHE A 285 7.67 -0.06 -9.49
N ARG A 286 7.80 1.26 -9.55
CA ARG A 286 7.10 2.08 -10.55
C ARG A 286 7.76 1.90 -11.91
N LEU A 287 6.97 1.99 -12.97
CA LEU A 287 7.42 1.77 -14.35
C LEU A 287 8.63 2.64 -14.72
N SER A 288 8.64 3.90 -14.28
CA SER A 288 9.71 4.87 -14.56
C SER A 288 10.52 5.32 -13.34
N ALA A 289 10.36 4.65 -12.18
CA ALA A 289 11.10 4.99 -10.97
C ALA A 289 11.41 3.76 -10.10
N GLY A 290 12.67 3.63 -9.70
CA GLY A 290 13.15 2.55 -8.83
C GLY A 290 13.81 3.06 -7.55
N PRO A 291 14.55 2.19 -6.83
CA PRO A 291 15.24 2.56 -5.59
C PRO A 291 16.24 3.70 -5.74
N MET A 292 16.83 3.84 -6.94
CA MET A 292 17.82 4.87 -7.26
C MET A 292 17.18 6.17 -7.79
N GLY A 293 15.85 6.28 -7.74
CA GLY A 293 15.10 7.39 -8.31
C GLY A 293 14.57 7.10 -9.72
N GLY A 294 14.16 8.15 -10.41
CA GLY A 294 13.58 8.10 -11.75
C GLY A 294 12.57 9.23 -11.95
N ASN A 295 11.99 9.31 -13.15
CA ASN A 295 11.01 10.34 -13.48
C ASN A 295 9.60 9.76 -13.53
N ILE A 296 8.89 9.89 -12.41
CA ILE A 296 7.53 9.37 -12.26
C ILE A 296 6.57 9.92 -13.32
N SER A 297 6.64 11.23 -13.64
CA SER A 297 5.69 11.87 -14.55
C SER A 297 5.82 11.39 -15.99
N VAL A 298 7.00 10.92 -16.40
CA VAL A 298 7.20 10.33 -17.74
C VAL A 298 6.45 9.02 -17.88
N GLY A 299 6.51 8.16 -16.86
CA GLY A 299 5.82 6.87 -16.85
C GLY A 299 4.30 7.04 -16.83
N THR A 300 3.78 7.81 -15.89
CA THR A 300 2.32 8.05 -15.76
C THR A 300 1.77 8.77 -16.99
N GLY A 301 2.44 9.81 -17.48
CA GLY A 301 2.00 10.54 -18.68
C GLY A 301 1.98 9.66 -19.94
N MET A 302 2.95 8.75 -20.08
CA MET A 302 2.92 7.77 -21.19
C MET A 302 1.72 6.84 -21.10
N LEU A 303 1.39 6.32 -19.90
CA LEU A 303 0.24 5.43 -19.71
C LEU A 303 -1.09 6.15 -20.00
N GLU A 304 -1.20 7.41 -19.56
CA GLU A 304 -2.35 8.28 -19.83
C GLU A 304 -2.59 8.50 -21.33
N GLU A 305 -1.54 8.87 -22.06
CA GLU A 305 -1.62 9.11 -23.49
C GLU A 305 -1.90 7.85 -24.31
N LEU A 306 -1.35 6.70 -23.89
CA LEU A 306 -1.60 5.42 -24.54
C LEU A 306 -3.05 4.94 -24.33
N ASN A 307 -3.62 5.21 -23.15
CA ASN A 307 -4.96 4.80 -22.75
C ASN A 307 -5.25 3.30 -22.96
N ILE A 308 -4.33 2.47 -22.43
CA ILE A 308 -4.34 0.99 -22.50
C ILE A 308 -4.40 0.43 -21.07
N PRO A 309 -5.23 -0.58 -20.76
CA PRO A 309 -5.27 -1.20 -19.44
C PRO A 309 -3.89 -1.67 -19.01
N TYR A 310 -3.54 -1.31 -17.78
CA TYR A 310 -2.23 -1.57 -17.18
C TYR A 310 -2.37 -2.57 -16.04
N LEU A 311 -2.06 -3.83 -16.33
CA LEU A 311 -2.13 -4.95 -15.38
C LEU A 311 -0.76 -5.20 -14.75
N HIS A 312 -0.74 -5.62 -13.48
CA HIS A 312 0.51 -5.89 -12.76
C HIS A 312 0.55 -7.27 -12.09
N PRO A 313 0.70 -8.36 -12.86
CA PRO A 313 1.04 -9.65 -12.28
C PRO A 313 2.50 -9.67 -11.82
N TYR A 314 2.80 -10.12 -10.61
CA TYR A 314 4.17 -10.07 -10.06
C TYR A 314 4.72 -11.44 -9.65
N PHE A 315 6.03 -11.48 -9.42
CA PHE A 315 6.76 -12.66 -9.00
C PHE A 315 7.18 -12.52 -7.52
N MET A 316 6.79 -13.46 -6.67
CA MET A 316 7.11 -13.45 -5.23
C MET A 316 8.57 -13.84 -5.01
N SER A 317 9.36 -12.87 -4.58
CA SER A 317 10.82 -13.00 -4.43
C SER A 317 11.28 -13.45 -3.05
N ARG A 318 10.37 -13.56 -2.08
CA ARG A 318 10.69 -13.88 -0.67
C ARG A 318 10.10 -15.17 -0.16
N ARG A 319 9.08 -15.72 -0.82
CA ARG A 319 8.39 -16.94 -0.39
C ARG A 319 8.42 -18.02 -1.45
N THR A 320 8.44 -19.27 -1.00
CA THR A 320 8.09 -20.41 -1.84
C THR A 320 6.59 -20.44 -2.13
N GLU A 321 6.18 -21.18 -3.16
CA GLU A 321 4.76 -21.39 -3.45
C GLU A 321 4.03 -21.96 -2.22
N LYS A 322 4.65 -22.90 -1.51
CA LYS A 322 4.07 -23.54 -0.33
C LYS A 322 3.94 -22.57 0.85
N GLU A 323 4.98 -21.80 1.14
CA GLU A 323 4.94 -20.77 2.18
C GLU A 323 3.86 -19.72 1.90
N TRP A 324 3.70 -19.33 0.63
CA TRP A 324 2.62 -18.44 0.23
C TRP A 324 1.25 -19.09 0.41
N GLN A 325 1.06 -20.36 -0.01
CA GLN A 325 -0.20 -21.10 0.14
C GLN A 325 -0.63 -21.20 1.62
N ASP A 326 0.30 -21.53 2.51
CA ASP A 326 0.03 -21.73 3.93
C ASP A 326 -0.14 -20.42 4.72
N SER A 327 0.32 -19.28 4.19
CA SER A 327 0.25 -17.98 4.88
C SER A 327 -1.10 -17.26 4.72
N VAL A 328 -1.64 -16.75 5.83
CA VAL A 328 -2.80 -15.84 5.81
C VAL A 328 -2.40 -14.44 5.34
N GLN A 329 -1.23 -13.92 5.72
CA GLN A 329 -0.67 -12.67 5.19
C GLN A 329 -0.55 -12.67 3.65
N GLY A 330 -0.18 -13.83 3.06
CA GLY A 330 0.02 -13.99 1.63
C GLY A 330 1.37 -13.43 1.14
N SER A 331 1.45 -12.16 0.78
CA SER A 331 2.71 -11.53 0.35
C SER A 331 3.45 -10.86 1.51
N THR A 332 4.78 -10.93 1.53
CA THR A 332 5.58 -10.29 2.60
C THR A 332 5.47 -8.77 2.55
N PRO A 333 5.75 -8.05 3.67
CA PRO A 333 5.71 -6.59 3.71
C PRO A 333 6.55 -5.93 2.60
N SER A 334 7.74 -6.48 2.33
CA SER A 334 8.61 -6.00 1.26
C SER A 334 8.04 -6.21 -0.14
N GLU A 335 7.34 -7.32 -0.38
CA GLU A 335 6.73 -7.61 -1.68
C GLU A 335 5.48 -6.75 -1.90
N VAL A 336 4.65 -6.55 -0.87
CA VAL A 336 3.51 -5.63 -0.94
C VAL A 336 4.00 -4.22 -1.28
N LEU A 337 5.08 -3.76 -0.67
CA LEU A 337 5.64 -2.45 -0.96
C LEU A 337 6.07 -2.30 -2.43
N ILE A 338 6.90 -3.22 -2.94
CA ILE A 338 7.54 -3.04 -4.26
C ILE A 338 6.69 -3.55 -5.43
N SER A 339 5.85 -4.55 -5.22
CA SER A 339 5.10 -5.24 -6.30
C SER A 339 3.59 -4.96 -6.25
N VAL A 340 3.10 -4.24 -5.24
CA VAL A 340 1.68 -3.88 -5.14
C VAL A 340 1.53 -2.37 -4.98
N MET A 341 2.00 -1.82 -3.86
CA MET A 341 1.77 -0.42 -3.48
C MET A 341 2.42 0.60 -4.43
N LEU A 342 3.68 0.39 -4.86
CA LEU A 342 4.32 1.29 -5.82
C LEU A 342 3.65 1.23 -7.22
N PRO A 343 3.40 0.05 -7.81
CA PRO A 343 2.63 -0.07 -9.05
C PRO A 343 1.21 0.53 -8.98
N GLU A 344 0.53 0.46 -7.83
CA GLU A 344 -0.79 1.11 -7.64
C GLU A 344 -0.73 2.63 -7.94
N GLN A 345 0.41 3.28 -7.66
CA GLN A 345 0.63 4.70 -7.96
C GLN A 345 0.79 5.01 -9.45
N ASP A 346 1.09 3.99 -10.27
CA ASP A 346 1.09 4.07 -11.73
C ASP A 346 -0.27 3.66 -12.33
N GLY A 347 -1.31 3.52 -11.50
CA GLY A 347 -2.66 3.17 -11.96
C GLY A 347 -2.84 1.69 -12.25
N ALA A 348 -1.91 0.84 -11.80
CA ALA A 348 -2.00 -0.61 -11.99
C ALA A 348 -3.26 -1.19 -11.35
N VAL A 349 -3.80 -2.20 -12.01
CA VAL A 349 -4.86 -3.09 -11.52
C VAL A 349 -4.42 -4.56 -11.62
N LEU A 350 -5.20 -5.49 -11.06
CA LEU A 350 -4.87 -6.92 -11.01
C LEU A 350 -3.46 -7.20 -10.44
N THR A 351 -3.12 -6.59 -9.30
CA THR A 351 -1.89 -6.85 -8.55
C THR A 351 -1.93 -8.24 -7.91
N MET A 352 -1.50 -9.27 -8.64
CA MET A 352 -1.57 -10.67 -8.20
C MET A 352 -0.27 -11.44 -8.41
N PRO A 353 0.10 -12.36 -7.50
CA PRO A 353 1.26 -13.21 -7.68
C PRO A 353 0.99 -14.28 -8.75
N ILE A 354 1.96 -14.50 -9.64
CA ILE A 354 1.88 -15.53 -10.69
C ILE A 354 3.09 -16.47 -10.72
N ALA A 355 4.15 -16.15 -9.99
CA ALA A 355 5.30 -17.02 -9.77
C ALA A 355 5.79 -16.87 -8.35
N ALA A 356 6.42 -17.92 -7.83
CA ALA A 356 7.07 -17.95 -6.52
C ALA A 356 8.44 -18.60 -6.63
N LYS A 357 9.21 -18.56 -5.55
CA LYS A 357 10.40 -19.42 -5.44
C LYS A 357 9.99 -20.89 -5.37
N ASN A 358 10.83 -21.76 -5.91
CA ASN A 358 10.77 -23.18 -5.64
C ASN A 358 11.36 -23.49 -4.25
N GLU A 359 11.19 -24.74 -3.82
CA GLU A 359 11.90 -25.24 -2.64
C GLU A 359 13.42 -25.14 -2.87
N PRO A 360 14.18 -24.57 -1.93
CA PRO A 360 15.62 -24.39 -2.08
C PRO A 360 16.35 -25.72 -2.31
N VAL A 361 17.25 -25.75 -3.30
CA VAL A 361 18.03 -26.94 -3.66
C VAL A 361 19.45 -26.80 -3.13
N TYR A 362 19.87 -27.75 -2.28
CA TYR A 362 21.24 -27.82 -1.77
C TYR A 362 22.16 -28.52 -2.77
N ASN A 363 23.32 -27.91 -3.00
CA ASN A 363 24.41 -28.51 -3.76
C ASN A 363 25.55 -28.94 -2.83
N GLU A 364 25.79 -30.24 -2.75
CA GLU A 364 26.83 -30.83 -1.89
C GLU A 364 28.26 -30.44 -2.30
N THR A 365 28.54 -30.34 -3.60
CA THR A 365 29.89 -30.04 -4.13
C THR A 365 30.36 -28.65 -3.71
N TYR A 366 29.47 -27.67 -3.77
CA TYR A 366 29.78 -26.26 -3.50
C TYR A 366 29.28 -25.77 -2.12
N ASP A 367 28.62 -26.63 -1.34
CA ASP A 367 28.05 -26.34 -0.01
C ASP A 367 27.14 -25.09 0.02
N VAL A 368 26.29 -24.98 -1.01
CA VAL A 368 25.41 -23.81 -1.21
C VAL A 368 24.00 -24.25 -1.56
N THR A 369 23.02 -23.50 -1.05
CA THR A 369 21.60 -23.69 -1.36
C THR A 369 21.13 -22.56 -2.27
N THR A 370 20.46 -22.88 -3.37
CA THR A 370 19.91 -21.88 -4.30
C THR A 370 18.44 -22.15 -4.60
N ASP A 371 17.71 -21.13 -5.01
CA ASP A 371 16.32 -21.20 -5.44
C ASP A 371 16.13 -20.65 -6.87
N GLU A 372 15.00 -20.98 -7.48
CA GLU A 372 14.57 -20.54 -8.81
C GLU A 372 13.10 -20.11 -8.77
N PHE A 373 12.70 -19.29 -9.74
CA PHE A 373 11.29 -18.95 -9.90
C PHE A 373 10.55 -20.01 -10.71
N LYS A 374 9.36 -20.35 -10.25
CA LYS A 374 8.42 -21.18 -10.99
C LYS A 374 7.06 -20.48 -11.06
N ILE A 375 6.44 -20.56 -12.24
CA ILE A 375 5.05 -20.15 -12.42
C ILE A 375 4.14 -21.01 -11.54
N ILE A 376 3.14 -20.35 -10.96
CA ILE A 376 2.02 -21.00 -10.28
C ILE A 376 0.94 -21.22 -11.34
N ASP A 377 0.77 -22.47 -11.79
CA ASP A 377 -0.03 -22.81 -12.98
C ASP A 377 -1.47 -22.27 -12.89
N GLU A 378 -2.12 -22.42 -11.73
CA GLU A 378 -3.49 -21.94 -11.51
C GLU A 378 -3.60 -20.41 -11.60
N ARG A 379 -2.61 -19.68 -11.07
CA ARG A 379 -2.55 -18.20 -11.15
C ARG A 379 -2.29 -17.72 -12.58
N LEU A 380 -1.47 -18.45 -13.33
CA LEU A 380 -1.24 -18.17 -14.76
C LEU A 380 -2.53 -18.27 -15.56
N GLU A 381 -3.33 -19.34 -15.35
CA GLU A 381 -4.61 -19.51 -16.03
C GLU A 381 -5.60 -18.40 -15.66
N THR A 382 -5.67 -18.02 -14.38
CA THR A 382 -6.49 -16.91 -13.90
C THR A 382 -6.09 -15.57 -14.56
N LEU A 383 -4.78 -15.28 -14.66
CA LEU A 383 -4.29 -14.08 -15.32
C LEU A 383 -4.66 -14.05 -16.81
N VAL A 384 -4.52 -15.18 -17.51
CA VAL A 384 -4.83 -15.27 -18.94
C VAL A 384 -6.32 -15.03 -19.17
N SER A 385 -7.18 -15.67 -18.38
CA SER A 385 -8.64 -15.50 -18.47
C SER A 385 -9.06 -14.05 -18.21
N ARG A 386 -8.49 -13.40 -17.18
CA ARG A 386 -8.71 -11.96 -16.92
C ARG A 386 -8.23 -11.07 -18.05
N THR A 387 -7.05 -11.36 -18.60
CA THR A 387 -6.49 -10.64 -19.75
C THR A 387 -7.45 -10.71 -20.94
N GLU A 388 -8.01 -11.88 -21.22
CA GLU A 388 -9.00 -12.07 -22.29
C GLU A 388 -10.29 -11.30 -22.05
N LYS A 389 -10.79 -11.24 -20.81
CA LYS A 389 -11.98 -10.45 -20.47
C LYS A 389 -11.77 -8.95 -20.60
N TYR A 390 -10.62 -8.41 -20.17
CA TYR A 390 -10.27 -7.01 -20.43
C TYR A 390 -10.21 -6.69 -21.93
N LEU A 391 -9.60 -7.58 -22.73
CA LEU A 391 -9.55 -7.43 -24.19
C LEU A 391 -10.93 -7.56 -24.84
N SER A 392 -11.78 -8.46 -24.32
CA SER A 392 -13.17 -8.59 -24.75
C SER A 392 -13.96 -7.32 -24.48
N LEU A 393 -13.88 -6.79 -23.25
CA LEU A 393 -14.55 -5.55 -22.84
C LEU A 393 -14.17 -4.38 -23.76
N ARG A 394 -12.88 -4.24 -24.10
CA ARG A 394 -12.40 -3.18 -25.00
C ARG A 394 -12.89 -3.32 -26.44
N ARG A 395 -13.02 -4.54 -26.96
CA ARG A 395 -13.48 -4.78 -28.34
C ARG A 395 -14.99 -4.74 -28.50
N LYS A 396 -15.74 -5.12 -27.47
CA LYS A 396 -17.20 -5.26 -27.54
C LYS A 396 -17.85 -3.90 -27.78
N PRO A 397 -18.78 -3.75 -28.74
CA PRO A 397 -19.54 -2.52 -28.91
C PRO A 397 -20.34 -2.18 -27.65
N ARG A 398 -20.42 -0.89 -27.27
CA ARG A 398 -21.11 -0.44 -26.04
C ARG A 398 -22.54 -0.98 -25.90
N LYS A 399 -23.31 -0.97 -26.99
CA LYS A 399 -24.69 -1.50 -27.01
C LYS A 399 -24.80 -2.98 -26.60
N ASP A 400 -23.74 -3.77 -26.81
CA ASP A 400 -23.72 -5.21 -26.56
C ASP A 400 -23.07 -5.52 -25.19
N LYS A 401 -22.49 -4.53 -24.51
CA LYS A 401 -21.84 -4.69 -23.20
C LYS A 401 -22.90 -4.90 -22.12
N LYS A 402 -22.72 -5.95 -21.33
CA LYS A 402 -23.53 -6.30 -20.17
C LYS A 402 -22.83 -5.85 -18.89
N ILE A 403 -23.45 -4.91 -18.18
CA ILE A 403 -22.85 -4.28 -17.00
C ILE A 403 -23.68 -4.64 -15.77
N ALA A 404 -23.03 -5.12 -14.71
CA ALA A 404 -23.70 -5.38 -13.44
C ALA A 404 -23.34 -4.28 -12.44
N VAL A 405 -24.32 -3.49 -12.01
CA VAL A 405 -24.21 -2.42 -11.02
C VAL A 405 -24.70 -2.97 -9.67
N ILE A 406 -23.79 -3.10 -8.71
CA ILE A 406 -24.01 -3.77 -7.43
C ILE A 406 -23.97 -2.76 -6.30
N CYS A 407 -25.08 -2.65 -5.58
CA CYS A 407 -25.26 -1.75 -4.45
C CYS A 407 -25.23 -2.52 -3.13
N TYR A 408 -25.08 -1.79 -2.02
CA TYR A 408 -24.98 -2.39 -0.70
C TYR A 408 -26.23 -2.22 0.14
N ASN A 409 -26.35 -3.12 1.11
CA ASN A 409 -27.29 -3.01 2.21
C ASN A 409 -26.51 -3.38 3.47
N TYR A 410 -25.63 -2.47 3.91
CA TYR A 410 -24.74 -2.68 5.07
C TYR A 410 -24.65 -1.43 5.96
N PRO A 411 -24.86 -1.55 7.28
CA PRO A 411 -25.41 -2.72 7.97
C PRO A 411 -26.82 -3.09 7.44
N PRO A 412 -27.15 -4.38 7.30
CA PRO A 412 -28.43 -4.82 6.72
C PRO A 412 -29.65 -4.24 7.44
N GLY A 413 -30.54 -3.63 6.66
CA GLY A 413 -31.82 -3.10 7.14
C GLY A 413 -32.47 -2.20 6.10
N GLU A 414 -33.78 -2.00 6.21
CA GLU A 414 -34.54 -1.16 5.25
C GLU A 414 -33.98 0.27 5.17
N ALA A 415 -33.40 0.79 6.26
CA ALA A 415 -32.81 2.12 6.32
C ALA A 415 -31.48 2.28 5.55
N ASN A 416 -30.79 1.17 5.23
CA ASN A 416 -29.43 1.18 4.67
C ASN A 416 -29.37 0.56 3.27
N VAL A 417 -30.52 0.28 2.65
CA VAL A 417 -30.60 -0.14 1.25
C VAL A 417 -29.97 0.95 0.37
N PHE A 418 -29.03 0.55 -0.49
CA PHE A 418 -28.21 1.45 -1.29
C PHE A 418 -27.29 2.34 -0.44
N GLY A 419 -26.75 1.81 0.66
CA GLY A 419 -25.78 2.51 1.51
C GLY A 419 -24.47 2.85 0.77
N GLY A 420 -23.95 4.05 1.02
CA GLY A 420 -22.64 4.51 0.54
C GLY A 420 -22.20 5.78 1.28
N ALA A 421 -20.93 5.87 1.69
CA ALA A 421 -20.44 7.02 2.45
C ALA A 421 -20.61 8.32 1.66
N PHE A 422 -21.39 9.24 2.22
CA PHE A 422 -21.67 10.55 1.66
C PHE A 422 -22.25 10.55 0.23
N LEU A 423 -22.90 9.46 -0.20
CA LEU A 423 -23.41 9.31 -1.56
C LEU A 423 -24.93 9.13 -1.54
N ASP A 424 -25.64 9.89 -2.38
CA ASP A 424 -27.03 9.58 -2.73
C ASP A 424 -27.00 8.50 -3.80
N THR A 425 -26.94 7.25 -3.34
CA THR A 425 -26.71 6.10 -4.22
C THR A 425 -27.89 5.84 -5.16
N PHE A 426 -29.15 6.07 -4.73
CA PHE A 426 -30.30 5.91 -5.63
C PHE A 426 -30.25 6.90 -6.79
N GLN A 427 -30.01 8.18 -6.49
CA GLN A 427 -29.86 9.19 -7.53
C GLN A 427 -28.60 8.96 -8.37
N SER A 428 -27.50 8.50 -7.76
CA SER A 428 -26.26 8.18 -8.47
C SER A 428 -26.43 7.01 -9.44
N VAL A 429 -27.12 5.93 -9.05
CA VAL A 429 -27.39 4.79 -9.94
C VAL A 429 -28.34 5.19 -11.07
N SER A 430 -29.37 5.97 -10.78
CA SER A 430 -30.24 6.55 -11.82
C SER A 430 -29.41 7.35 -12.84
N ASN A 431 -28.54 8.25 -12.35
CA ASN A 431 -27.63 9.02 -13.21
C ASN A 431 -26.67 8.13 -14.02
N ILE A 432 -26.14 7.05 -13.43
CA ILE A 432 -25.29 6.09 -14.14
C ILE A 432 -26.06 5.41 -15.28
N LEU A 433 -27.31 4.98 -15.05
CA LEU A 433 -28.13 4.37 -16.10
C LEU A 433 -28.40 5.35 -17.25
N SER A 434 -28.83 6.57 -16.95
CA SER A 434 -29.04 7.61 -17.97
C SER A 434 -27.74 7.96 -18.70
N LEU A 435 -26.61 8.02 -17.99
CA LEU A 435 -25.29 8.26 -18.57
C LEU A 435 -24.89 7.16 -19.55
N LEU A 436 -25.03 5.89 -19.16
CA LEU A 436 -24.72 4.75 -20.00
C LEU A 436 -25.60 4.76 -21.27
N LYS A 437 -26.90 5.00 -21.12
CA LYS A 437 -27.84 5.14 -22.24
C LYS A 437 -27.39 6.21 -23.24
N ASN A 438 -27.09 7.40 -22.72
CA ASN A 438 -26.65 8.55 -23.52
C ASN A 438 -25.30 8.30 -24.23
N ASN A 439 -24.52 7.34 -23.74
CA ASN A 439 -23.23 6.94 -24.32
C ASN A 439 -23.31 5.67 -25.17
N GLY A 440 -24.52 5.21 -25.52
CA GLY A 440 -24.75 4.14 -26.49
C GLY A 440 -24.74 2.72 -25.91
N TYR A 441 -24.89 2.58 -24.60
CA TYR A 441 -25.19 1.28 -23.97
C TYR A 441 -26.70 1.01 -24.05
N GLU A 442 -27.07 -0.26 -24.17
CA GLU A 442 -28.48 -0.69 -24.14
C GLU A 442 -28.95 -0.75 -22.68
N THR A 443 -29.72 0.24 -22.24
CA THR A 443 -30.31 0.29 -20.90
C THR A 443 -31.56 1.16 -20.88
N ASP A 444 -32.40 0.94 -19.88
CA ASP A 444 -33.57 1.77 -19.62
C ASP A 444 -33.19 3.06 -18.90
N ASP A 445 -34.07 4.05 -18.98
CA ASP A 445 -33.94 5.31 -18.23
C ASP A 445 -34.90 5.20 -17.05
N ILE A 446 -34.35 5.05 -15.85
CA ILE A 446 -35.09 4.75 -14.61
C ILE A 446 -34.77 5.81 -13.58
N SER A 447 -35.80 6.43 -13.00
CA SER A 447 -35.64 7.44 -11.95
C SER A 447 -35.21 6.85 -10.61
N ALA A 448 -34.64 7.69 -9.73
CA ALA A 448 -34.29 7.29 -8.37
C ALA A 448 -35.51 6.77 -7.58
N ASP A 449 -36.68 7.40 -7.74
CA ASP A 449 -37.93 6.98 -7.09
C ASP A 449 -38.40 5.61 -7.59
N GLU A 450 -38.24 5.30 -8.89
CA GLU A 450 -38.57 3.99 -9.44
C GLU A 450 -37.62 2.90 -8.93
N LEU A 451 -36.31 3.20 -8.84
CA LEU A 451 -35.34 2.31 -8.20
C LEU A 451 -35.69 2.09 -6.72
N MET A 452 -35.95 3.16 -5.96
CA MET A 452 -36.32 3.07 -4.56
C MET A 452 -37.59 2.25 -4.38
N LYS A 453 -38.61 2.46 -5.21
CA LYS A 453 -39.83 1.64 -5.19
C LYS A 453 -39.52 0.17 -5.49
N ALA A 454 -38.71 -0.12 -6.51
CA ALA A 454 -38.36 -1.49 -6.90
C ALA A 454 -37.63 -2.25 -5.78
N PHE A 455 -36.66 -1.60 -5.13
CA PHE A 455 -35.84 -2.24 -4.12
C PHE A 455 -36.48 -2.24 -2.72
N VAL A 456 -37.16 -1.16 -2.33
CA VAL A 456 -37.74 -1.04 -0.99
C VAL A 456 -39.18 -1.53 -0.95
N SER A 457 -40.06 -1.00 -1.81
CA SER A 457 -41.50 -1.31 -1.76
C SER A 457 -41.89 -2.63 -2.44
N ASP A 458 -41.26 -2.94 -3.58
CA ASP A 458 -41.51 -4.15 -4.34
C ASP A 458 -40.65 -5.35 -3.85
N GLY A 459 -39.79 -5.10 -2.86
CA GLY A 459 -39.10 -6.14 -2.10
C GLY A 459 -37.92 -6.79 -2.82
N LEU A 460 -37.25 -6.13 -3.77
CA LEU A 460 -36.00 -6.65 -4.38
C LEU A 460 -34.78 -6.51 -3.44
N VAL A 461 -34.91 -6.91 -2.18
CA VAL A 461 -33.88 -6.78 -1.13
C VAL A 461 -33.56 -8.13 -0.49
N ASN A 462 -32.41 -8.21 0.16
CA ASN A 462 -32.08 -9.36 1.01
C ASN A 462 -33.03 -9.43 2.20
N SER A 463 -33.55 -10.63 2.49
CA SER A 463 -34.39 -10.91 3.65
C SER A 463 -33.89 -12.14 4.40
N GLY A 464 -33.96 -12.11 5.73
CA GLY A 464 -33.62 -13.25 6.59
C GLY A 464 -34.69 -14.36 6.62
N LYS A 465 -35.84 -14.17 5.98
CA LYS A 465 -36.93 -15.16 5.88
C LYS A 465 -37.27 -15.42 4.41
N TYR A 466 -37.93 -16.55 4.15
CA TYR A 466 -38.58 -16.84 2.88
C TYR A 466 -39.53 -15.69 2.51
N VAL A 467 -39.24 -15.00 1.40
CA VAL A 467 -40.11 -13.97 0.82
C VAL A 467 -40.61 -14.52 -0.51
N GLU A 468 -41.91 -14.76 -0.64
CA GLU A 468 -42.51 -15.03 -1.95
C GLU A 468 -42.45 -13.75 -2.78
N SER A 469 -41.50 -13.69 -3.70
CA SER A 469 -41.40 -12.63 -4.70
C SER A 469 -41.15 -13.26 -6.06
N ASP A 470 -42.13 -13.14 -6.94
CA ASP A 470 -42.04 -13.52 -8.35
C ASP A 470 -41.18 -12.53 -9.17
N LYS A 471 -40.72 -11.45 -8.55
CA LYS A 471 -39.93 -10.39 -9.18
C LYS A 471 -38.42 -10.59 -9.07
N MET A 472 -37.95 -11.42 -8.15
CA MET A 472 -36.51 -11.66 -7.98
C MET A 472 -35.96 -12.56 -9.09
N LEU A 473 -34.69 -12.35 -9.42
CA LEU A 473 -33.95 -13.23 -10.33
C LEU A 473 -33.65 -14.55 -9.60
N THR A 474 -33.52 -15.67 -10.32
CA THR A 474 -33.21 -16.97 -9.72
C THR A 474 -31.94 -17.60 -10.26
N TYR A 475 -31.20 -18.30 -9.40
CA TYR A 475 -30.05 -19.13 -9.78
C TYR A 475 -30.31 -20.60 -9.40
N PRO A 476 -30.31 -21.53 -10.37
CA PRO A 476 -30.70 -22.91 -10.12
C PRO A 476 -29.82 -23.63 -9.09
N LEU A 477 -30.44 -24.28 -8.11
CA LEU A 477 -29.76 -25.11 -7.11
C LEU A 477 -28.93 -26.22 -7.75
N SER A 478 -29.41 -26.78 -8.86
CA SER A 478 -28.71 -27.85 -9.58
C SER A 478 -27.37 -27.39 -10.18
N GLU A 479 -27.29 -26.14 -10.65
CA GLU A 479 -26.05 -25.54 -11.15
C GLU A 479 -25.14 -25.15 -9.99
N TYR A 480 -25.71 -24.57 -8.93
CA TYR A 480 -24.98 -24.27 -7.71
C TYR A 480 -24.33 -25.51 -7.08
N LYS A 481 -25.06 -26.62 -6.97
CA LYS A 481 -24.54 -27.88 -6.41
C LYS A 481 -23.36 -28.43 -7.21
N LYS A 482 -23.32 -28.25 -8.54
CA LYS A 482 -22.16 -28.63 -9.37
C LYS A 482 -20.94 -27.80 -8.99
N TYR A 483 -21.09 -26.49 -8.95
CA TYR A 483 -20.01 -25.57 -8.59
C TYR A 483 -19.53 -25.77 -7.14
N LEU A 484 -20.43 -25.96 -6.20
CA LEU A 484 -20.09 -26.24 -4.81
C LEU A 484 -19.22 -27.51 -4.69
N ASN A 485 -19.38 -28.50 -5.57
CA ASN A 485 -18.54 -29.70 -5.59
C ASN A 485 -17.13 -29.46 -6.16
N GLU A 486 -16.90 -28.36 -6.88
CA GLU A 486 -15.60 -27.97 -7.43
C GLU A 486 -14.77 -27.16 -6.42
N LEU A 487 -15.42 -26.57 -5.40
CA LEU A 487 -14.74 -25.78 -4.37
C LEU A 487 -14.00 -26.68 -3.38
N SER A 488 -12.72 -26.36 -3.16
CA SER A 488 -11.86 -26.98 -2.13
C SER A 488 -12.49 -26.90 -0.73
N ASP A 489 -13.13 -25.76 -0.43
CA ASP A 489 -13.74 -25.44 0.86
C ASP A 489 -15.21 -25.92 1.01
N LYS A 490 -15.72 -26.79 0.13
CA LYS A 490 -17.11 -27.30 0.20
C LYS A 490 -17.53 -27.70 1.62
N LYS A 491 -16.70 -28.49 2.29
CA LYS A 491 -16.99 -29.01 3.63
C LYS A 491 -17.11 -27.86 4.63
N ALA A 492 -16.20 -26.88 4.60
CA ALA A 492 -16.26 -25.72 5.47
C ALA A 492 -17.53 -24.88 5.23
N ILE A 493 -17.97 -24.75 3.97
CA ILE A 493 -19.23 -24.06 3.64
C ILE A 493 -20.42 -24.82 4.23
N THR A 494 -20.52 -26.13 3.98
CA THR A 494 -21.64 -26.96 4.47
C THR A 494 -21.65 -27.09 6.00
N ASP A 495 -20.49 -27.19 6.64
CA ASP A 495 -20.39 -27.24 8.10
C ASP A 495 -20.83 -25.91 8.75
N ALA A 496 -20.55 -24.77 8.08
CA ALA A 496 -20.96 -23.45 8.57
C ALA A 496 -22.42 -23.11 8.27
N TRP A 497 -22.95 -23.54 7.12
CA TRP A 497 -24.22 -23.02 6.57
C TRP A 497 -25.28 -24.08 6.24
N GLY A 498 -25.00 -25.38 6.43
CA GLY A 498 -25.95 -26.47 6.18
C GLY A 498 -26.04 -26.91 4.71
N ASP A 499 -27.17 -27.54 4.33
CA ASP A 499 -27.42 -27.91 2.93
C ASP A 499 -27.86 -26.66 2.14
N PRO A 500 -27.33 -26.44 0.92
CA PRO A 500 -27.75 -25.32 0.09
C PRO A 500 -29.26 -25.29 -0.25
N SER A 501 -29.97 -26.42 -0.22
CA SER A 501 -31.43 -26.41 -0.45
C SER A 501 -32.24 -25.82 0.70
N GLU A 502 -31.64 -25.67 1.87
CA GLU A 502 -32.25 -25.08 3.06
C GLU A 502 -31.66 -23.69 3.38
N SER A 503 -30.93 -23.11 2.42
CA SER A 503 -30.33 -21.79 2.55
C SER A 503 -31.40 -20.70 2.67
N ILE A 504 -31.02 -19.56 3.24
CA ILE A 504 -31.81 -18.33 3.08
C ILE A 504 -31.97 -17.96 1.61
N MET A 505 -33.03 -17.19 1.35
CA MET A 505 -33.34 -16.64 0.04
C MET A 505 -33.37 -17.74 -1.03
N THR A 506 -34.12 -18.80 -0.77
CA THR A 506 -34.43 -19.85 -1.74
C THR A 506 -35.94 -19.89 -2.00
N ASP A 507 -36.36 -20.24 -3.21
CA ASP A 507 -37.76 -20.47 -3.55
C ASP A 507 -38.26 -21.87 -3.08
N GLU A 508 -39.50 -22.23 -3.43
CA GLU A 508 -40.09 -23.55 -3.13
C GLU A 508 -39.35 -24.74 -3.76
N ASN A 509 -38.57 -24.51 -4.82
CA ASN A 509 -37.75 -25.51 -5.50
C ASN A 509 -36.33 -25.59 -4.90
N GLY A 510 -35.99 -24.70 -3.97
CA GLY A 510 -34.65 -24.54 -3.40
C GLY A 510 -33.70 -23.72 -4.28
N ASP A 511 -34.19 -23.09 -5.35
CA ASP A 511 -33.39 -22.22 -6.21
C ASP A 511 -33.11 -20.88 -5.52
N PHE A 512 -31.92 -20.33 -5.70
CA PHE A 512 -31.50 -19.11 -4.99
C PHE A 512 -32.15 -17.87 -5.59
N MET A 513 -32.81 -17.09 -4.74
CA MET A 513 -33.37 -15.78 -5.05
C MET A 513 -32.27 -14.70 -4.98
N ILE A 514 -32.11 -13.98 -6.08
CA ILE A 514 -31.09 -12.97 -6.32
C ILE A 514 -31.77 -11.59 -6.40
N PRO A 515 -31.57 -10.71 -5.40
CA PRO A 515 -32.19 -9.39 -5.39
C PRO A 515 -31.56 -8.48 -6.44
N GLY A 516 -32.29 -8.26 -7.53
CA GLY A 516 -31.88 -7.37 -8.61
C GLY A 516 -32.90 -7.33 -9.74
N ALA A 517 -32.72 -6.37 -10.63
CA ALA A 517 -33.53 -6.17 -11.82
C ALA A 517 -32.61 -5.92 -13.03
N VAL A 518 -33.08 -6.31 -14.22
CA VAL A 518 -32.38 -6.12 -15.48
C VAL A 518 -33.09 -5.04 -16.30
N TYR A 519 -32.34 -4.02 -16.68
CA TYR A 519 -32.74 -2.87 -17.51
C TYR A 519 -31.95 -2.90 -18.81
N GLY A 520 -32.50 -3.50 -19.87
CA GLY A 520 -31.76 -3.80 -21.10
C GLY A 520 -30.57 -4.73 -20.86
N ASN A 521 -29.34 -4.23 -21.08
CA ASN A 521 -28.09 -4.95 -20.81
C ASN A 521 -27.43 -4.52 -19.48
N VAL A 522 -28.12 -3.77 -18.62
CA VAL A 522 -27.60 -3.39 -17.30
C VAL A 522 -28.39 -4.07 -16.20
N LEU A 523 -27.72 -4.78 -15.31
CA LEU A 523 -28.32 -5.32 -14.09
C LEU A 523 -28.06 -4.35 -12.94
N VAL A 524 -29.08 -4.03 -12.15
CA VAL A 524 -28.90 -3.39 -10.83
C VAL A 524 -29.26 -4.42 -9.78
N GLY A 525 -28.38 -4.66 -8.80
CA GLY A 525 -28.59 -5.66 -7.76
C GLY A 525 -28.04 -5.25 -6.41
N ILE A 526 -28.47 -5.94 -5.36
CA ILE A 526 -27.98 -5.74 -4.00
C ILE A 526 -27.10 -6.91 -3.59
N GLN A 527 -25.86 -6.63 -3.18
CA GLN A 527 -24.97 -7.66 -2.66
C GLN A 527 -25.60 -8.35 -1.44
N PRO A 528 -25.60 -9.70 -1.36
CA PRO A 528 -26.05 -10.42 -0.18
C PRO A 528 -25.30 -10.00 1.08
N SER A 529 -25.98 -9.95 2.23
CA SER A 529 -25.35 -9.64 3.51
C SER A 529 -24.37 -10.74 3.92
N ARG A 530 -23.29 -10.40 4.63
CA ARG A 530 -22.27 -11.37 5.05
C ARG A 530 -22.78 -12.52 5.94
N GLY A 531 -23.83 -12.27 6.74
CA GLY A 531 -24.43 -13.23 7.66
C GLY A 531 -25.93 -13.02 7.89
N MET A 532 -26.55 -13.91 8.67
CA MET A 532 -27.94 -13.79 9.16
C MET A 532 -28.07 -12.59 10.09
N HIS A 533 -29.16 -11.81 10.02
CA HIS A 533 -29.33 -10.49 10.70
C HIS A 533 -28.90 -10.43 12.17
N GLU A 534 -28.93 -11.55 12.91
CA GLU A 534 -28.61 -11.63 14.33
C GLU A 534 -27.11 -11.94 14.65
N GLN A 535 -26.28 -12.29 13.65
CA GLN A 535 -24.88 -12.71 13.83
C GLN A 535 -23.87 -11.93 12.95
N GLN A 536 -24.26 -10.79 12.39
CA GLN A 536 -23.56 -10.14 11.28
C GLN A 536 -22.21 -9.51 11.66
N ASP A 537 -22.11 -8.81 12.77
CA ASP A 537 -20.84 -8.18 13.19
C ASP A 537 -19.74 -9.20 13.47
N LYS A 538 -20.11 -10.33 14.07
CA LYS A 538 -19.18 -11.44 14.31
C LYS A 538 -18.62 -11.97 12.99
N LEU A 539 -19.45 -12.09 11.96
CA LEU A 539 -19.07 -12.62 10.64
C LEU A 539 -18.43 -11.59 9.71
N TYR A 540 -18.73 -10.30 9.90
CA TYR A 540 -18.13 -9.20 9.14
C TYR A 540 -16.63 -9.07 9.42
N HIS A 541 -16.25 -9.40 10.65
CA HIS A 541 -14.90 -9.28 11.18
C HIS A 541 -14.12 -10.60 11.19
N ASP A 542 -14.81 -11.73 11.05
CA ASP A 542 -14.23 -13.07 11.05
C ASP A 542 -14.01 -13.59 9.62
N LYS A 543 -12.75 -13.57 9.18
CA LYS A 543 -12.33 -14.12 7.89
C LYS A 543 -12.19 -15.65 7.88
N SER A 544 -12.41 -16.36 8.98
CA SER A 544 -12.33 -17.82 8.99
C SER A 544 -13.58 -18.49 8.41
N VAL A 545 -14.73 -17.81 8.50
CA VAL A 545 -16.01 -18.34 8.03
C VAL A 545 -16.14 -18.13 6.53
N PRO A 546 -16.53 -19.12 5.71
CA PRO A 546 -16.77 -18.90 4.29
C PRO A 546 -18.08 -18.10 4.03
N PRO A 547 -18.29 -17.51 2.84
CA PRO A 547 -19.59 -16.95 2.45
C PRO A 547 -20.70 -18.01 2.42
N HIS A 548 -21.92 -17.61 2.77
CA HIS A 548 -23.10 -18.49 2.72
C HIS A 548 -23.52 -18.77 1.27
N HIS A 549 -24.38 -19.77 1.09
CA HIS A 549 -24.72 -20.31 -0.23
C HIS A 549 -25.30 -19.26 -1.20
N GLN A 550 -26.28 -18.47 -0.76
CA GLN A 550 -26.85 -17.39 -1.59
C GLN A 550 -25.81 -16.33 -2.01
N TYR A 551 -24.84 -15.99 -1.16
CA TYR A 551 -23.76 -15.05 -1.52
C TYR A 551 -22.94 -15.58 -2.70
N ILE A 552 -22.56 -16.86 -2.65
CA ILE A 552 -21.82 -17.51 -3.73
C ILE A 552 -22.71 -17.60 -4.99
N ALA A 553 -23.98 -17.98 -4.84
CA ALA A 553 -24.94 -18.07 -5.93
C ALA A 553 -25.17 -16.72 -6.64
N PHE A 554 -25.20 -15.62 -5.90
CA PHE A 554 -25.32 -14.26 -6.46
C PHE A 554 -24.19 -13.94 -7.44
N TYR A 555 -22.93 -14.11 -7.02
CA TYR A 555 -21.79 -13.86 -7.90
C TYR A 555 -21.69 -14.87 -9.05
N LYS A 556 -22.18 -16.10 -8.87
CA LYS A 556 -22.32 -17.06 -9.96
C LYS A 556 -23.41 -16.66 -10.94
N TYR A 557 -24.52 -16.10 -10.49
CA TYR A 557 -25.55 -15.56 -11.36
C TYR A 557 -24.99 -14.44 -12.25
N LEU A 558 -24.24 -13.49 -11.68
CA LEU A 558 -23.62 -12.39 -12.43
C LEU A 558 -22.71 -12.90 -13.56
N ARG A 559 -21.93 -13.95 -13.29
CA ARG A 559 -20.96 -14.52 -14.24
C ARG A 559 -21.57 -15.48 -15.25
N ASP A 560 -22.42 -16.41 -14.80
CA ASP A 560 -22.86 -17.53 -15.62
C ASP A 560 -24.19 -17.24 -16.34
N LYS A 561 -25.12 -16.56 -15.67
CA LYS A 561 -26.49 -16.32 -16.18
C LYS A 561 -26.62 -14.97 -16.83
N PHE A 562 -26.28 -13.91 -16.09
CA PHE A 562 -26.26 -12.57 -16.66
C PHE A 562 -25.12 -12.42 -17.67
N ASN A 563 -23.98 -13.07 -17.39
CA ASN A 563 -22.75 -13.04 -18.20
C ASN A 563 -22.23 -11.60 -18.35
N ALA A 564 -21.95 -10.99 -17.19
CA ALA A 564 -21.40 -9.64 -17.11
C ALA A 564 -20.06 -9.53 -17.88
N ASP A 565 -19.91 -8.46 -18.66
CA ASP A 565 -18.62 -8.06 -19.22
C ASP A 565 -17.82 -7.20 -18.24
N ALA A 566 -18.50 -6.52 -17.31
CA ALA A 566 -17.90 -5.81 -16.18
C ALA A 566 -18.86 -5.74 -14.99
N ILE A 567 -18.30 -5.69 -13.79
CA ILE A 567 -19.03 -5.47 -12.54
C ILE A 567 -18.61 -4.11 -11.98
N ILE A 568 -19.59 -3.28 -11.62
CA ILE A 568 -19.42 -2.01 -10.94
C ILE A 568 -20.04 -2.13 -9.56
N HIS A 569 -19.24 -2.07 -8.50
CA HIS A 569 -19.77 -1.85 -7.16
C HIS A 569 -19.90 -0.36 -6.89
N VAL A 570 -20.97 0.05 -6.19
CA VAL A 570 -21.31 1.46 -5.94
C VAL A 570 -21.39 1.74 -4.45
N GLY A 571 -20.53 2.63 -3.97
CA GLY A 571 -20.50 3.06 -2.57
C GLY A 571 -19.43 2.36 -1.74
N THR A 572 -19.20 2.85 -0.52
CA THR A 572 -18.25 2.23 0.42
C THR A 572 -18.88 1.08 1.20
N HIS A 573 -18.05 0.31 1.93
CA HIS A 573 -18.47 -0.79 2.81
C HIS A 573 -19.04 -2.02 2.07
N GLY A 574 -18.42 -2.37 0.94
CA GLY A 574 -18.63 -3.69 0.35
C GLY A 574 -18.19 -4.78 1.30
N THR A 575 -18.83 -5.94 1.24
CA THR A 575 -18.47 -7.09 2.08
C THR A 575 -17.60 -8.12 1.36
N LEU A 576 -17.43 -7.97 0.05
CA LEU A 576 -16.73 -8.93 -0.83
C LEU A 576 -15.25 -9.01 -0.49
N GLU A 577 -14.62 -7.84 -0.33
CA GLU A 577 -13.22 -7.71 0.00
C GLU A 577 -12.91 -8.24 1.40
N PHE A 578 -13.89 -8.33 2.30
CA PHE A 578 -13.70 -8.83 3.67
C PHE A 578 -13.98 -10.34 3.82
N LEU A 579 -14.30 -11.04 2.73
CA LEU A 579 -14.49 -12.50 2.77
C LEU A 579 -13.18 -13.25 3.07
N LYS A 580 -13.32 -14.50 3.50
CA LYS A 580 -12.21 -15.43 3.76
C LYS A 580 -11.18 -15.44 2.63
N GLY A 581 -9.90 -15.28 2.99
CA GLY A 581 -8.78 -15.25 2.05
C GLY A 581 -7.58 -14.45 2.59
N LYS A 582 -6.46 -14.53 1.89
CA LYS A 582 -5.17 -13.93 2.24
C LYS A 582 -5.25 -12.41 2.38
N GLU A 583 -4.46 -11.76 3.23
CA GLU A 583 -4.47 -10.29 3.42
C GLU A 583 -4.10 -9.53 2.13
N CYS A 584 -3.02 -9.96 1.45
CA CYS A 584 -2.61 -9.49 0.14
C CYS A 584 -2.07 -10.65 -0.72
N GLY A 585 -2.10 -10.52 -2.04
CA GLY A 585 -1.64 -11.57 -2.96
C GLY A 585 -2.55 -12.78 -2.99
N MET A 586 -3.80 -12.60 -3.41
CA MET A 586 -4.85 -13.63 -3.40
C MET A 586 -4.46 -14.90 -4.17
N SER A 587 -4.82 -16.05 -3.61
CA SER A 587 -4.78 -17.38 -4.26
C SER A 587 -6.15 -17.80 -4.79
N GLY A 588 -6.20 -18.94 -5.50
CA GLY A 588 -7.45 -19.55 -5.98
C GLY A 588 -8.37 -20.07 -4.88
N ASP A 589 -7.93 -20.04 -3.62
CA ASP A 589 -8.74 -20.37 -2.43
C ASP A 589 -9.29 -19.12 -1.70
N CYS A 590 -9.03 -17.92 -2.23
CA CYS A 590 -9.51 -16.67 -1.64
C CYS A 590 -10.87 -16.27 -2.23
N TYR A 591 -11.92 -16.19 -1.42
CA TYR A 591 -13.27 -15.87 -1.90
C TYR A 591 -13.40 -14.53 -2.65
N PRO A 592 -12.74 -13.43 -2.25
CA PRO A 592 -12.77 -12.21 -3.04
C PRO A 592 -12.32 -12.42 -4.49
N ASP A 593 -11.33 -13.30 -4.71
CA ASP A 593 -10.79 -13.67 -6.02
C ASP A 593 -11.72 -14.65 -6.76
N ILE A 594 -12.16 -15.71 -6.08
CA ILE A 594 -13.04 -16.76 -6.62
C ILE A 594 -14.36 -16.18 -7.13
N LEU A 595 -14.99 -15.31 -6.35
CA LEU A 595 -16.33 -14.79 -6.65
C LEU A 595 -16.32 -13.81 -7.82
N MET A 596 -15.28 -12.97 -7.92
CA MET A 596 -15.10 -12.10 -9.08
C MET A 596 -14.67 -12.89 -10.32
N GLY A 597 -13.85 -13.93 -10.16
CA GLY A 597 -13.34 -14.74 -11.26
C GLY A 597 -12.56 -13.91 -12.26
N ASP A 598 -12.98 -13.96 -13.52
CA ASP A 598 -12.31 -13.33 -14.65
C ASP A 598 -12.87 -11.95 -15.03
N VAL A 599 -13.97 -11.52 -14.42
CA VAL A 599 -14.69 -10.30 -14.81
C VAL A 599 -13.96 -9.04 -14.33
N PRO A 600 -13.72 -8.05 -15.21
CA PRO A 600 -13.21 -6.74 -14.83
C PRO A 600 -14.07 -6.10 -13.74
N HIS A 601 -13.41 -5.69 -12.67
CA HIS A 601 -14.04 -5.11 -11.49
C HIS A 601 -13.74 -3.61 -11.41
N PHE A 602 -14.80 -2.81 -11.45
CA PHE A 602 -14.75 -1.38 -11.20
C PHE A 602 -15.51 -1.07 -9.92
N TYR A 603 -15.04 -0.08 -9.17
CA TYR A 603 -15.62 0.19 -7.87
C TYR A 603 -15.64 1.70 -7.62
N LEU A 604 -16.84 2.27 -7.45
CA LEU A 604 -17.02 3.68 -7.12
C LEU A 604 -16.83 3.86 -5.61
N TYR A 605 -15.77 4.56 -5.21
CA TYR A 605 -15.34 4.62 -3.80
C TYR A 605 -15.12 6.06 -3.32
N TYR A 606 -15.42 6.35 -2.05
CA TYR A 606 -15.20 7.69 -1.48
C TYR A 606 -13.70 8.02 -1.43
N CYS A 607 -13.30 9.15 -2.03
CA CYS A 607 -11.89 9.56 -2.08
C CYS A 607 -11.27 9.85 -0.70
N GLY A 608 -12.09 10.10 0.34
CA GLY A 608 -11.64 10.32 1.72
C GLY A 608 -11.51 9.07 2.59
N ASN A 609 -11.64 7.87 2.02
CA ASN A 609 -11.45 6.60 2.72
C ASN A 609 -10.32 5.74 2.08
N PRO A 610 -9.04 6.18 2.17
CA PRO A 610 -7.91 5.47 1.56
C PRO A 610 -7.71 4.05 2.11
N ALA A 611 -8.02 3.82 3.40
CA ALA A 611 -7.73 2.57 4.07
C ALA A 611 -8.56 1.42 3.52
N GLU A 612 -9.90 1.55 3.51
CA GLU A 612 -10.77 0.50 2.98
C GLU A 612 -10.66 0.37 1.46
N ALA A 613 -10.54 1.50 0.74
CA ALA A 613 -10.31 1.52 -0.70
C ALA A 613 -9.17 0.56 -1.09
N THR A 614 -8.03 0.68 -0.40
CA THR A 614 -6.85 -0.15 -0.67
C THR A 614 -7.10 -1.64 -0.44
N ILE A 615 -7.89 -2.01 0.57
CA ILE A 615 -8.28 -3.40 0.81
C ILE A 615 -9.14 -3.93 -0.34
N ALA A 616 -10.13 -3.15 -0.78
CA ALA A 616 -10.95 -3.51 -1.95
C ALA A 616 -10.07 -3.73 -3.19
N LYS A 617 -9.12 -2.84 -3.46
CA LYS A 617 -8.17 -2.96 -4.59
C LYS A 617 -7.32 -4.24 -4.51
N ARG A 618 -6.72 -4.51 -3.36
CA ARG A 618 -5.76 -5.62 -3.19
C ARG A 618 -6.40 -7.00 -3.08
N ARG A 619 -7.65 -7.08 -2.62
CA ARG A 619 -8.36 -8.36 -2.41
C ARG A 619 -9.34 -8.69 -3.52
N SER A 620 -10.03 -7.71 -4.09
CA SER A 620 -11.02 -7.94 -5.16
C SER A 620 -10.52 -7.53 -6.55
N HIS A 621 -9.27 -7.04 -6.64
CA HIS A 621 -8.63 -6.54 -7.85
C HIS A 621 -9.34 -5.38 -8.56
N ALA A 622 -10.14 -4.61 -7.82
CA ALA A 622 -10.91 -3.49 -8.34
C ALA A 622 -10.03 -2.34 -8.87
N ALA A 623 -10.47 -1.72 -9.97
CA ALA A 623 -10.06 -0.34 -10.29
C ALA A 623 -11.01 0.63 -9.58
N LEU A 624 -10.46 1.45 -8.67
CA LEU A 624 -11.27 2.28 -7.77
C LEU A 624 -11.50 3.67 -8.34
N ILE A 625 -12.66 3.95 -8.89
CA ILE A 625 -12.99 5.29 -9.38
C ILE A 625 -13.45 6.12 -8.20
N GLY A 626 -12.59 7.03 -7.74
CA GLY A 626 -12.88 7.87 -6.59
C GLY A 626 -14.01 8.88 -6.85
N TYR A 627 -14.96 9.01 -5.93
CA TYR A 627 -15.96 10.09 -5.94
C TYR A 627 -15.73 11.10 -4.81
N GLN A 628 -16.10 12.35 -5.05
CA GLN A 628 -15.96 13.46 -4.09
C GLN A 628 -17.06 13.42 -3.00
N PRO A 629 -16.82 13.97 -1.80
CA PRO A 629 -17.88 14.13 -0.80
C PRO A 629 -18.81 15.30 -1.17
N PRO A 630 -19.92 15.51 -0.45
CA PRO A 630 -20.61 16.81 -0.42
C PRO A 630 -19.68 17.87 0.19
N VAL A 631 -20.04 19.14 0.01
CA VAL A 631 -19.35 20.22 0.73
C VAL A 631 -19.57 20.09 2.24
N PHE A 632 -18.54 20.40 3.04
CA PHE A 632 -18.70 20.51 4.49
C PHE A 632 -18.89 21.98 4.88
N VAL A 633 -19.82 22.20 5.82
CA VAL A 633 -20.16 23.51 6.36
C VAL A 633 -20.03 23.52 7.87
N GLN A 634 -19.87 24.69 8.46
CA GLN A 634 -19.96 24.82 9.91
C GLN A 634 -21.37 24.44 10.38
N SER A 635 -21.45 23.63 11.42
CA SER A 635 -22.71 23.16 12.01
C SER A 635 -23.60 24.33 12.45
N GLY A 636 -22.99 25.40 12.96
CA GLY A 636 -23.71 26.48 13.60
C GLY A 636 -24.39 26.04 14.91
N LEU A 637 -25.04 26.99 15.57
CA LEU A 637 -25.93 26.73 16.72
C LEU A 637 -27.38 26.91 16.29
N TYR A 638 -28.28 26.13 16.89
CA TYR A 638 -29.72 26.19 16.63
C TYR A 638 -30.53 26.01 17.91
N GLY A 639 -31.79 26.45 17.90
CA GLY A 639 -32.72 26.28 19.02
C GLY A 639 -32.16 26.81 20.35
N GLU A 640 -32.23 25.99 21.40
CA GLU A 640 -31.76 26.36 22.73
C GLU A 640 -30.24 26.54 22.83
N TYR A 641 -29.43 25.93 21.94
CA TYR A 641 -27.98 26.14 21.92
C TYR A 641 -27.62 27.57 21.48
N ALA A 642 -28.30 28.08 20.45
CA ALA A 642 -28.12 29.46 20.00
C ALA A 642 -28.60 30.45 21.07
N ARG A 643 -29.69 30.12 21.77
CA ARG A 643 -30.17 30.90 22.91
C ARG A 643 -29.15 30.92 24.06
N LEU A 644 -28.54 29.79 24.36
CA LEU A 644 -27.52 29.67 25.40
C LEU A 644 -26.30 30.55 25.09
N SER A 645 -25.85 30.55 23.83
CA SER A 645 -24.79 31.46 23.36
C SER A 645 -25.18 32.92 23.53
N ALA A 646 -26.39 33.32 23.15
CA ALA A 646 -26.85 34.70 23.32
C ALA A 646 -26.98 35.12 24.80
N MET A 647 -27.31 34.17 25.69
CA MET A 647 -27.34 34.42 27.13
C MET A 647 -25.93 34.61 27.69
N LEU A 648 -24.92 33.88 27.20
CA LEU A 648 -23.51 34.10 27.56
C LEU A 648 -23.02 35.47 27.08
N ASP A 649 -23.38 35.89 25.88
CA ASP A 649 -23.09 37.26 25.40
C ASP A 649 -23.71 38.33 26.31
N ASP A 650 -24.98 38.14 26.73
CA ASP A 650 -25.64 39.04 27.68
C ASP A 650 -24.96 38.99 29.06
N TYR A 651 -24.56 37.82 29.54
CA TYR A 651 -23.81 37.67 30.80
C TYR A 651 -22.52 38.51 30.79
N HIS A 652 -21.70 38.38 29.73
CA HIS A 652 -20.47 39.17 29.57
C HIS A 652 -20.75 40.67 29.47
N HIS A 653 -21.83 41.04 28.79
CA HIS A 653 -22.27 42.43 28.74
C HIS A 653 -22.62 42.93 30.15
N GLN A 654 -23.45 42.21 30.91
CA GLN A 654 -23.89 42.59 32.24
C GLN A 654 -22.74 42.67 33.26
N LEU A 655 -21.68 41.86 33.12
CA LEU A 655 -20.50 41.94 34.00
C LEU A 655 -19.87 43.34 34.03
N ALA A 656 -20.00 44.12 32.95
CA ALA A 656 -19.50 45.49 32.87
C ALA A 656 -20.42 46.54 33.53
N PHE A 657 -21.69 46.20 33.83
CA PHE A 657 -22.69 47.17 34.30
C PHE A 657 -23.31 46.82 35.67
N SER A 658 -23.59 45.54 35.97
CA SER A 658 -24.29 45.10 37.18
C SER A 658 -24.00 43.63 37.54
N GLU A 659 -23.33 43.40 38.68
CA GLU A 659 -23.05 42.05 39.18
C GLU A 659 -24.32 41.24 39.48
N ASN A 660 -25.37 41.88 40.00
CA ASN A 660 -26.63 41.20 40.32
C ASN A 660 -27.36 40.73 39.07
N ALA A 661 -27.38 41.55 38.00
CA ALA A 661 -27.98 41.17 36.73
C ALA A 661 -27.19 40.04 36.07
N ALA A 662 -25.85 40.13 36.08
CA ALA A 662 -24.99 39.06 35.58
C ALA A 662 -25.24 37.73 36.32
N LYS A 663 -25.44 37.78 37.65
CA LYS A 663 -25.76 36.59 38.45
C LYS A 663 -27.10 35.97 38.06
N GLU A 664 -28.15 36.76 37.86
CA GLU A 664 -29.46 36.26 37.42
C GLU A 664 -29.39 35.61 36.03
N VAL A 665 -28.64 36.21 35.10
CA VAL A 665 -28.40 35.64 33.77
C VAL A 665 -27.66 34.30 33.90
N MET A 666 -26.61 34.24 34.72
CA MET A 666 -25.84 33.01 34.95
C MET A 666 -26.68 31.89 35.58
N GLU A 667 -27.58 32.19 36.53
CA GLU A 667 -28.50 31.18 37.08
C GLU A 667 -29.40 30.57 35.99
N ASN A 668 -29.85 31.38 35.03
CA ASN A 668 -30.62 30.90 33.88
C ASN A 668 -29.75 30.09 32.90
N ILE A 669 -28.50 30.49 32.66
CA ILE A 669 -27.53 29.75 31.83
C ILE A 669 -27.30 28.36 32.42
N VAL A 670 -26.96 28.28 33.72
CA VAL A 670 -26.69 27.01 34.41
C VAL A 670 -27.91 26.09 34.38
N LYS A 671 -29.12 26.64 34.54
CA LYS A 671 -30.35 25.87 34.46
C LYS A 671 -30.53 25.25 33.07
N LEU A 672 -30.40 26.06 32.01
CA LEU A 672 -30.58 25.60 30.63
C LEU A 672 -29.46 24.63 30.21
N ALA A 673 -28.21 24.88 30.61
CA ALA A 673 -27.09 23.97 30.36
C ALA A 673 -27.34 22.57 30.95
N LYS A 674 -27.87 22.48 32.18
CA LYS A 674 -28.26 21.19 32.79
C LYS A 674 -29.38 20.48 32.03
N GLU A 675 -30.38 21.23 31.58
CA GLU A 675 -31.48 20.68 30.77
C GLU A 675 -30.98 20.10 29.44
N LEU A 676 -29.90 20.68 28.87
CA LEU A 676 -29.24 20.24 27.65
C LEU A 676 -28.12 19.21 27.87
N ASN A 677 -27.83 18.81 29.11
CA ASN A 677 -26.70 17.96 29.48
C ASN A 677 -25.32 18.52 29.06
N LEU A 678 -25.15 19.83 29.14
CA LEU A 678 -23.89 20.54 28.86
C LEU A 678 -23.14 20.87 30.17
N PRO A 679 -21.82 21.18 30.09
CA PRO A 679 -21.07 21.71 31.23
C PRO A 679 -21.75 22.94 31.85
N THR A 680 -21.63 23.06 33.17
CA THR A 680 -22.22 24.20 33.90
C THR A 680 -21.21 25.27 34.28
N ASP A 681 -19.92 24.98 34.12
CA ASP A 681 -18.87 25.99 34.19
C ASP A 681 -18.94 26.87 32.93
N SER A 682 -18.77 28.19 33.08
CA SER A 682 -18.95 29.14 31.97
C SER A 682 -17.92 28.94 30.87
N ASP A 683 -16.66 28.70 31.24
CA ASP A 683 -15.55 28.62 30.30
C ASP A 683 -15.61 27.29 29.53
N GLU A 684 -15.91 26.20 30.23
CA GLU A 684 -16.18 24.90 29.60
C GLU A 684 -17.39 24.95 28.67
N LEU A 685 -18.47 25.63 29.08
CA LEU A 685 -19.69 25.76 28.28
C LEU A 685 -19.44 26.58 27.01
N GLU A 686 -18.76 27.72 27.12
CA GLU A 686 -18.39 28.55 25.97
C GLU A 686 -17.49 27.80 24.99
N SER A 687 -16.49 27.08 25.51
CA SER A 687 -15.62 26.24 24.69
C SER A 687 -16.42 25.17 23.94
N GLU A 688 -17.35 24.49 24.63
CA GLU A 688 -18.19 23.47 24.03
C GLU A 688 -19.15 24.04 22.97
N LEU A 689 -19.79 25.18 23.25
CA LEU A 689 -20.64 25.87 22.27
C LEU A 689 -19.84 26.37 21.07
N TYR A 690 -18.63 26.91 21.29
CA TYR A 690 -17.73 27.31 20.21
C TYR A 690 -17.33 26.10 19.35
N ARG A 691 -16.97 24.97 19.97
CA ARG A 691 -16.65 23.73 19.29
C ARG A 691 -17.83 23.24 18.45
N MET A 692 -19.04 23.21 19.02
CA MET A 692 -20.26 22.84 18.30
C MET A 692 -20.52 23.77 17.11
N ASN A 693 -20.43 25.09 17.31
CA ASN A 693 -20.66 26.10 16.28
C ASN A 693 -19.67 25.99 15.11
N SER A 694 -18.39 25.73 15.41
CA SER A 694 -17.29 25.72 14.44
C SER A 694 -17.01 24.36 13.80
N SER A 695 -17.60 23.27 14.31
CA SER A 695 -17.41 21.92 13.78
C SER A 695 -17.90 21.82 12.33
N LEU A 696 -17.09 21.23 11.46
CA LEU A 696 -17.46 20.98 10.07
C LEU A 696 -18.30 19.70 9.95
N ILE A 697 -19.46 19.81 9.31
CA ILE A 697 -20.38 18.71 9.02
C ILE A 697 -20.69 18.67 7.51
N PRO A 698 -20.94 17.49 6.93
CA PRO A 698 -21.35 17.39 5.52
C PRO A 698 -22.72 18.07 5.31
N LYS A 699 -22.86 18.84 4.23
CA LYS A 699 -24.14 19.43 3.81
C LYS A 699 -24.75 18.58 2.69
N GLY A 700 -25.59 17.62 3.07
CA GLY A 700 -26.27 16.73 2.13
C GLY A 700 -25.41 15.52 1.71
N LEU A 701 -25.64 15.04 0.49
CA LEU A 701 -24.96 13.88 -0.10
C LEU A 701 -24.48 14.23 -1.50
N HIS A 702 -23.36 13.62 -1.91
CA HIS A 702 -22.87 13.72 -3.29
C HIS A 702 -23.72 12.86 -4.23
N ILE A 703 -23.85 13.29 -5.48
CA ILE A 703 -24.46 12.51 -6.56
C ILE A 703 -23.37 12.24 -7.59
N PHE A 704 -23.10 10.96 -7.87
CA PHE A 704 -22.02 10.57 -8.78
C PHE A 704 -22.16 11.26 -10.16
N GLY A 705 -21.07 11.87 -10.60
CA GLY A 705 -20.98 12.62 -11.84
C GLY A 705 -21.49 14.06 -11.79
N MET A 706 -21.92 14.56 -10.63
CA MET A 706 -22.31 15.97 -10.47
C MET A 706 -21.13 16.84 -10.03
N ASP A 707 -20.97 17.99 -10.66
CA ASP A 707 -19.98 19.00 -10.26
C ASP A 707 -20.44 19.71 -8.98
N TYR A 708 -19.48 20.27 -8.22
CA TYR A 708 -19.83 21.30 -7.24
C TYR A 708 -20.38 22.53 -7.94
N SER A 709 -21.42 23.12 -7.36
CA SER A 709 -21.82 24.48 -7.70
C SER A 709 -20.74 25.48 -7.27
N GLU A 710 -20.74 26.66 -7.89
CA GLU A 710 -19.82 27.75 -7.52
C GLU A 710 -19.89 28.08 -6.02
N GLU A 711 -21.10 28.06 -5.43
CA GLU A 711 -21.29 28.32 -4.00
C GLU A 711 -20.63 27.26 -3.12
N GLU A 712 -20.78 25.98 -3.47
CA GLU A 712 -20.16 24.86 -2.76
C GLU A 712 -18.64 24.90 -2.89
N ALA A 713 -18.13 25.21 -4.08
CA ALA A 713 -16.70 25.33 -4.32
C ALA A 713 -16.08 26.48 -3.50
N LEU A 714 -16.71 27.66 -3.49
CA LEU A 714 -16.28 28.78 -2.65
C LEU A 714 -16.35 28.45 -1.16
N THR A 715 -17.38 27.72 -0.73
CA THR A 715 -17.53 27.29 0.67
C THR A 715 -16.40 26.34 1.08
N TYR A 716 -16.09 25.34 0.24
CA TYR A 716 -14.95 24.45 0.48
C TYR A 716 -13.63 25.22 0.58
N VAL A 717 -13.34 26.09 -0.40
CA VAL A 717 -12.06 26.81 -0.43
C VAL A 717 -11.94 27.78 0.74
N ARG A 718 -13.04 28.42 1.17
CA ARG A 718 -13.05 29.25 2.38
C ARG A 718 -12.59 28.46 3.60
N GLN A 719 -13.11 27.24 3.79
CA GLN A 719 -12.70 26.41 4.92
C GLN A 719 -11.27 25.89 4.77
N LEU A 720 -10.86 25.54 3.55
CA LEU A 720 -9.49 25.12 3.26
C LEU A 720 -8.47 26.20 3.66
N LEU A 721 -8.75 27.46 3.32
CA LEU A 721 -7.87 28.59 3.61
C LEU A 721 -7.85 29.00 5.09
N ASN A 722 -8.73 28.47 5.93
CA ASN A 722 -8.70 28.68 7.38
C ASN A 722 -7.72 27.76 8.12
N SER A 723 -7.03 26.87 7.40
CA SER A 723 -5.96 26.01 7.94
C SER A 723 -4.67 26.17 7.12
N PRO A 724 -3.49 26.07 7.74
CA PRO A 724 -2.22 26.18 7.03
C PRO A 724 -1.94 24.91 6.20
N HIS A 725 -1.28 25.08 5.04
CA HIS A 725 -0.89 23.99 4.13
C HIS A 725 0.56 24.15 3.72
N ASP A 726 1.43 23.20 4.07
CA ASP A 726 2.87 23.25 3.77
C ASP A 726 3.53 24.61 4.09
N ASP A 727 3.87 25.40 3.08
CA ASP A 727 4.47 26.73 3.18
C ASP A 727 3.46 27.88 2.98
N ILE A 728 2.17 27.58 3.00
CA ILE A 728 1.04 28.50 2.85
C ILE A 728 0.42 28.77 4.23
N ALA A 729 0.51 30.02 4.69
CA ALA A 729 -0.19 30.48 5.90
C ALA A 729 -1.71 30.51 5.69
N SER A 730 -2.48 30.20 6.73
CA SER A 730 -3.94 30.33 6.68
C SER A 730 -4.39 31.79 6.77
N LEU A 731 -5.63 32.07 6.36
CA LEU A 731 -6.25 33.37 6.58
C LEU A 731 -6.38 33.70 8.07
N ARG A 732 -6.54 32.67 8.93
CA ARG A 732 -6.56 32.84 10.39
C ARG A 732 -5.20 33.25 10.93
N ASP A 733 -4.12 32.66 10.44
CA ASP A 733 -2.74 33.03 10.82
C ASP A 733 -2.48 34.51 10.46
N LEU A 734 -2.81 34.90 9.23
CA LEU A 734 -2.60 36.26 8.73
C LEU A 734 -3.48 37.29 9.46
N ALA A 735 -4.71 36.91 9.82
CA ALA A 735 -5.60 37.74 10.62
C ALA A 735 -5.09 37.89 12.06
N ALA A 736 -4.64 36.80 12.68
CA ALA A 736 -4.07 36.81 14.02
C ALA A 736 -2.81 37.67 14.10
N GLU A 737 -1.94 37.60 13.09
CA GLU A 737 -0.75 38.45 12.97
C GLU A 737 -1.12 39.95 12.89
N GLU A 738 -2.13 40.32 12.08
CA GLU A 738 -2.58 41.72 12.01
C GLU A 738 -3.18 42.22 13.34
N LEU A 739 -3.95 41.36 14.01
CA LEU A 739 -4.58 41.70 15.29
C LEU A 739 -3.58 41.68 16.46
N GLY A 740 -2.36 41.18 16.26
CA GLY A 740 -1.38 40.99 17.33
C GLY A 740 -1.80 39.90 18.33
N ILE A 741 -2.62 38.95 17.90
CA ILE A 741 -3.11 37.83 18.71
C ILE A 741 -2.28 36.58 18.40
N ASN A 742 -1.84 35.87 19.44
CA ASN A 742 -1.25 34.55 19.25
C ASN A 742 -2.36 33.51 19.06
N LEU A 743 -2.52 33.02 17.83
CA LEU A 743 -3.58 32.05 17.48
C LEU A 743 -3.45 30.77 18.31
N SER A 744 -2.25 30.21 18.47
CA SER A 744 -2.05 28.96 19.23
C SER A 744 -2.41 29.13 20.70
N ASP A 745 -2.04 30.25 21.33
CA ASP A 745 -2.42 30.55 22.72
C ASP A 745 -3.94 30.70 22.88
N ALA A 746 -4.60 31.34 21.90
CA ALA A 746 -6.05 31.49 21.89
C ALA A 746 -6.76 30.14 21.70
N GLU A 747 -6.24 29.25 20.87
CA GLU A 747 -6.78 27.89 20.69
C GLU A 747 -6.54 27.01 21.93
N GLU A 748 -5.33 27.03 22.50
CA GLU A 748 -5.00 26.26 23.71
C GLU A 748 -5.84 26.66 24.92
N LYS A 749 -6.14 27.95 25.07
CA LYS A 749 -6.99 28.46 26.15
C LYS A 749 -8.47 28.49 25.79
N CYS A 750 -8.83 28.10 24.56
CA CYS A 750 -10.17 28.25 24.01
C CYS A 750 -10.76 29.66 24.23
N ASP A 751 -9.95 30.70 23.99
CA ASP A 751 -10.33 32.11 24.13
C ASP A 751 -11.30 32.51 23.00
N THR A 752 -12.59 32.24 23.23
CA THR A 752 -13.69 32.37 22.25
C THR A 752 -13.77 33.76 21.64
N GLN A 753 -13.52 34.81 22.43
CA GLN A 753 -13.52 36.19 21.98
C GLN A 753 -12.41 36.44 20.94
N LYS A 754 -11.16 36.12 21.29
CA LYS A 754 -10.02 36.31 20.37
C LYS A 754 -10.17 35.46 19.11
N LEU A 755 -10.64 34.23 19.24
CA LEU A 755 -10.88 33.34 18.11
C LEU A 755 -11.98 33.88 17.18
N SER A 756 -13.03 34.50 17.74
CA SER A 756 -14.08 35.17 16.97
C SER A 756 -13.53 36.37 16.20
N GLU A 757 -12.72 37.23 16.82
CA GLU A 757 -12.07 38.38 16.16
C GLU A 757 -11.21 37.95 14.96
N ILE A 758 -10.39 36.91 15.14
CA ILE A 758 -9.56 36.31 14.09
C ILE A 758 -10.44 35.79 12.94
N ASN A 759 -11.46 34.99 13.26
CA ASN A 759 -12.33 34.38 12.26
C ASN A 759 -13.10 35.43 11.44
N ASN A 760 -13.56 36.52 12.08
CA ASN A 760 -14.25 37.62 11.40
C ASN A 760 -13.33 38.36 10.42
N LEU A 761 -12.08 38.64 10.81
CA LEU A 761 -11.11 39.28 9.92
C LEU A 761 -10.70 38.35 8.77
N ALA A 762 -10.45 37.06 9.06
CA ALA A 762 -10.17 36.05 8.04
C ALA A 762 -11.31 35.92 7.01
N GLY A 763 -12.56 35.93 7.48
CA GLY A 763 -13.75 35.94 6.62
C GLY A 763 -13.79 37.18 5.70
N ARG A 764 -13.52 38.37 6.25
CA ARG A 764 -13.44 39.60 5.44
C ARG A 764 -12.35 39.55 4.37
N TYR A 765 -11.18 39.00 4.67
CA TYR A 765 -10.14 38.82 3.64
C TYR A 765 -10.63 37.95 2.48
N PHE A 766 -11.32 36.86 2.80
CA PHE A 766 -11.88 35.99 1.77
C PHE A 766 -12.92 36.75 0.93
N ASP A 767 -13.92 37.37 1.59
CA ASP A 767 -15.02 38.07 0.92
C ASP A 767 -14.54 39.24 0.03
N GLU A 768 -13.53 39.99 0.48
CA GLU A 768 -13.02 41.15 -0.24
C GLU A 768 -12.05 40.77 -1.37
N TYR A 769 -11.15 39.81 -1.14
CA TYR A 769 -10.02 39.57 -2.04
C TYR A 769 -10.11 38.32 -2.90
N PHE A 770 -10.95 37.34 -2.57
CA PHE A 770 -10.99 36.09 -3.33
C PHE A 770 -11.43 36.31 -4.78
N SER A 771 -12.41 37.19 -5.02
CA SER A 771 -12.87 37.55 -6.37
C SER A 771 -12.19 38.81 -6.94
N SER A 772 -11.24 39.41 -6.22
CA SER A 772 -10.55 40.63 -6.64
C SER A 772 -9.35 40.34 -7.54
N ASP A 773 -9.08 41.24 -8.49
CA ASP A 773 -7.84 41.28 -9.28
C ASP A 773 -6.69 41.95 -8.51
N ARG A 774 -7.00 42.72 -7.46
CA ARG A 774 -6.03 43.39 -6.61
C ARG A 774 -6.03 42.74 -5.23
N ILE A 775 -5.01 41.92 -5.00
CA ILE A 775 -4.81 41.21 -3.73
C ILE A 775 -3.60 41.84 -3.02
N PRO A 776 -3.70 42.22 -1.73
CA PRO A 776 -2.54 42.67 -0.96
C PRO A 776 -1.42 41.63 -0.95
N ASP A 777 -0.16 42.09 -1.05
CA ASP A 777 1.01 41.19 -1.16
C ASP A 777 1.06 40.11 -0.07
N ARG A 778 0.68 40.44 1.16
CA ARG A 778 0.63 39.48 2.29
C ARG A 778 -0.38 38.34 2.09
N LEU A 779 -1.47 38.59 1.35
CA LEU A 779 -2.53 37.61 1.11
C LEU A 779 -2.36 36.89 -0.22
N ALA A 780 -1.49 37.40 -1.11
CA ALA A 780 -1.36 36.95 -2.50
C ALA A 780 -1.06 35.45 -2.61
N LYS A 781 -0.20 34.91 -1.74
CA LYS A 781 0.13 33.48 -1.73
C LYS A 781 -1.06 32.61 -1.34
N THR A 782 -1.71 32.95 -0.22
CA THR A 782 -2.86 32.19 0.33
C THR A 782 -4.10 32.27 -0.57
N ILE A 783 -4.45 33.47 -1.07
CA ILE A 783 -5.58 33.63 -2.00
C ILE A 783 -5.27 33.00 -3.36
N GLY A 784 -4.02 33.12 -3.85
CA GLY A 784 -3.58 32.46 -5.08
C GLY A 784 -3.72 30.94 -5.02
N TYR A 785 -3.28 30.34 -3.90
CA TYR A 785 -3.48 28.92 -3.61
C TYR A 785 -4.98 28.55 -3.60
N GLY A 786 -5.81 29.35 -2.94
CA GLY A 786 -7.25 29.15 -2.93
C GLY A 786 -7.88 29.20 -4.32
N LYS A 787 -7.48 30.15 -5.17
CA LYS A 787 -7.95 30.25 -6.57
C LYS A 787 -7.54 29.03 -7.40
N GLU A 788 -6.33 28.51 -7.20
CA GLU A 788 -5.87 27.26 -7.84
C GLU A 788 -6.76 26.08 -7.43
N LYS A 789 -6.99 25.89 -6.13
CA LYS A 789 -7.83 24.78 -5.63
C LYS A 789 -9.28 24.93 -6.03
N HIS A 790 -9.82 26.15 -6.05
CA HIS A 790 -11.15 26.44 -6.61
C HIS A 790 -11.27 25.93 -8.05
N HIS A 791 -10.31 26.30 -8.92
CA HIS A 791 -10.31 25.86 -10.31
C HIS A 791 -10.18 24.34 -10.46
N ALA A 792 -9.46 23.69 -9.54
CA ALA A 792 -9.30 22.24 -9.53
C ALA A 792 -10.60 21.52 -9.17
N ILE A 793 -11.31 21.94 -8.11
CA ILE A 793 -12.54 21.28 -7.63
C ILE A 793 -13.77 21.55 -8.52
N MET A 794 -13.74 22.61 -9.31
CA MET A 794 -14.76 22.88 -10.33
C MET A 794 -14.71 21.89 -11.50
N ARG A 795 -13.77 20.94 -11.49
CA ARG A 795 -13.68 19.84 -12.44
C ARG A 795 -14.09 18.54 -11.74
N ASN A 796 -14.88 17.71 -12.42
CA ASN A 796 -15.18 16.35 -11.98
C ASN A 796 -14.81 15.36 -13.11
N MET A 797 -13.99 14.35 -12.81
CA MET A 797 -13.60 13.32 -13.78
C MET A 797 -14.39 12.00 -13.65
N GLU A 798 -15.31 11.88 -12.69
CA GLU A 798 -16.05 10.67 -12.34
C GLU A 798 -16.71 10.00 -13.56
N ILE A 799 -17.47 10.79 -14.35
CA ILE A 799 -18.14 10.32 -15.55
C ILE A 799 -17.13 9.81 -16.59
N SER A 800 -16.10 10.61 -16.86
CA SER A 800 -15.11 10.30 -17.89
C SER A 800 -14.31 9.05 -17.53
N ALA A 801 -13.99 8.88 -16.24
CA ALA A 801 -13.26 7.73 -15.73
C ALA A 801 -14.10 6.45 -15.80
N LEU A 802 -15.39 6.51 -15.43
CA LEU A 802 -16.28 5.36 -15.55
C LEU A 802 -16.45 4.90 -17.00
N LEU A 803 -16.70 5.83 -17.91
CA LEU A 803 -16.83 5.50 -19.33
C LEU A 803 -15.53 4.93 -19.90
N ASN A 804 -14.39 5.54 -19.57
CA ASN A 804 -13.08 5.06 -20.02
C ASN A 804 -12.76 3.66 -19.45
N ALA A 805 -13.12 3.40 -18.19
CA ALA A 805 -12.98 2.10 -17.55
C ALA A 805 -13.79 1.02 -18.28
N LEU A 806 -15.06 1.31 -18.57
CA LEU A 806 -15.96 0.39 -19.30
C LEU A 806 -15.57 0.22 -20.77
N ASP A 807 -14.83 1.15 -21.35
CA ASP A 807 -14.18 1.00 -22.66
C ASP A 807 -12.85 0.25 -22.60
N GLY A 808 -12.48 -0.25 -21.42
CA GLY A 808 -11.22 -0.96 -21.20
C GLY A 808 -10.03 -0.04 -21.44
N GLY A 809 -10.06 1.18 -20.92
CA GLY A 809 -8.98 2.17 -20.94
C GLY A 809 -8.15 2.19 -19.64
N TYR A 810 -7.11 3.04 -19.64
CA TYR A 810 -6.28 3.30 -18.46
C TYR A 810 -6.95 4.37 -17.57
N ILE A 811 -7.00 4.14 -16.26
CA ILE A 811 -7.53 5.11 -15.30
C ILE A 811 -6.34 5.72 -14.54
N SER A 812 -6.12 7.02 -14.72
CA SER A 812 -5.09 7.77 -14.01
C SER A 812 -5.20 7.59 -12.51
N ALA A 813 -4.07 7.40 -11.85
CA ALA A 813 -4.02 7.12 -10.42
C ALA A 813 -3.89 8.41 -9.60
N LYS A 814 -4.52 8.44 -8.42
CA LYS A 814 -4.37 9.55 -7.47
C LYS A 814 -4.44 9.05 -6.03
N ALA A 815 -3.72 9.72 -5.13
CA ALA A 815 -3.80 9.43 -3.71
C ALA A 815 -5.21 9.72 -3.17
N ALA A 816 -5.76 8.79 -2.40
CA ALA A 816 -6.93 9.03 -1.57
C ALA A 816 -6.52 9.67 -0.23
N GLY A 817 -7.42 10.43 0.38
CA GLY A 817 -7.13 11.15 1.63
C GLY A 817 -8.19 12.19 2.01
N ASP A 818 -7.99 12.80 3.17
CA ASP A 818 -8.84 13.89 3.65
C ASP A 818 -8.70 15.11 2.73
N ILE A 819 -9.82 15.62 2.20
CA ILE A 819 -9.83 16.69 1.21
C ILE A 819 -9.35 18.05 1.78
N TYR A 820 -9.44 18.26 3.10
CA TYR A 820 -8.94 19.47 3.71
C TYR A 820 -7.46 19.36 4.02
N ARG A 821 -7.00 18.21 4.55
CA ARG A 821 -5.57 18.01 4.86
C ARG A 821 -4.70 17.77 3.61
N ASN A 822 -5.28 17.22 2.55
CA ASN A 822 -4.62 16.95 1.28
C ASN A 822 -5.57 17.30 0.12
N PRO A 823 -5.67 18.59 -0.26
CA PRO A 823 -6.62 19.05 -1.28
C PRO A 823 -6.31 18.54 -2.69
N ASP A 824 -5.11 18.00 -2.94
CA ASP A 824 -4.75 17.40 -4.24
C ASP A 824 -5.49 16.08 -4.52
N VAL A 825 -6.18 15.53 -3.52
CA VAL A 825 -7.15 14.43 -3.68
C VAL A 825 -8.25 14.81 -4.68
N LEU A 826 -8.62 16.10 -4.76
CA LEU A 826 -9.55 16.62 -5.76
C LEU A 826 -8.79 17.21 -6.98
N PRO A 827 -9.36 17.21 -8.19
CA PRO A 827 -10.67 16.66 -8.57
C PRO A 827 -10.76 15.14 -8.42
N SER A 828 -11.98 14.63 -8.24
CA SER A 828 -12.32 13.20 -8.18
C SER A 828 -12.30 12.54 -9.57
N GLY A 829 -12.60 11.24 -9.65
CA GLY A 829 -12.62 10.44 -10.87
C GLY A 829 -11.28 9.79 -11.24
N TYR A 830 -10.44 9.47 -10.25
CA TYR A 830 -9.14 8.83 -10.45
C TYR A 830 -9.11 7.44 -9.79
N ASN A 831 -8.23 6.57 -10.28
CA ASN A 831 -7.91 5.28 -9.67
C ASN A 831 -7.22 5.51 -8.31
N LEU A 832 -7.94 5.30 -7.22
CA LEU A 832 -7.43 5.60 -5.89
C LEU A 832 -6.27 4.67 -5.49
N TYR A 833 -5.30 5.25 -4.78
CA TYR A 833 -4.24 4.53 -4.07
C TYR A 833 -3.97 5.14 -2.69
N GLN A 834 -3.38 4.33 -1.80
CA GLN A 834 -2.87 4.79 -0.50
C GLN A 834 -1.59 5.60 -0.68
N PHE A 835 -1.45 6.70 0.06
CA PHE A 835 -0.18 7.44 0.09
C PHE A 835 1.01 6.50 0.45
N ASP A 836 2.22 6.94 0.13
CA ASP A 836 3.41 6.11 0.29
C ASP A 836 3.79 5.90 1.76
N GLN A 837 3.56 4.67 2.24
CA GLN A 837 3.78 4.24 3.63
C GLN A 837 5.24 4.38 4.11
N ARG A 838 6.21 4.53 3.20
CA ARG A 838 7.63 4.71 3.57
C ARG A 838 7.93 6.08 4.14
N PHE A 839 7.06 7.05 3.89
CA PHE A 839 7.20 8.40 4.43
C PHE A 839 6.50 8.56 5.78
N VAL A 840 6.02 7.48 6.41
CA VAL A 840 5.31 7.53 7.69
C VAL A 840 6.26 7.33 8.87
N PRO A 841 6.19 8.15 9.93
CA PRO A 841 5.45 9.42 9.97
C PRO A 841 6.14 10.47 9.10
N THR A 842 5.37 11.33 8.43
CA THR A 842 5.98 12.50 7.77
C THR A 842 6.56 13.43 8.83
N MET A 843 7.52 14.30 8.46
CA MET A 843 8.11 15.20 9.46
C MET A 843 7.06 16.11 10.11
N THR A 844 6.08 16.58 9.32
CA THR A 844 4.93 17.34 9.82
C THR A 844 4.07 16.50 10.77
N ALA A 845 3.76 15.25 10.42
CA ALA A 845 3.00 14.35 11.28
C ALA A 845 3.74 14.04 12.59
N TYR A 846 5.06 13.81 12.53
CA TYR A 846 5.91 13.63 13.71
C TYR A 846 5.85 14.85 14.64
N GLN A 847 5.98 16.07 14.09
CA GLN A 847 5.92 17.29 14.89
C GLN A 847 4.56 17.50 15.56
N ARG A 848 3.46 17.22 14.85
CA ARG A 848 2.11 17.28 15.44
C ARG A 848 1.93 16.23 16.54
N GLY A 849 2.34 14.99 16.28
CA GLY A 849 2.33 13.90 17.26
C GLY A 849 3.15 14.21 18.51
N ALA A 850 4.31 14.85 18.35
CA ALA A 850 5.15 15.27 19.47
C ALA A 850 4.48 16.33 20.36
N ARG A 851 3.80 17.33 19.76
CA ARG A 851 3.03 18.32 20.52
C ARG A 851 1.86 17.69 21.27
N ILE A 852 1.16 16.74 20.65
CA ILE A 852 0.08 15.98 21.29
C ILE A 852 0.64 15.23 22.51
N ALA A 853 1.74 14.49 22.34
CA ALA A 853 2.38 13.74 23.42
C ALA A 853 2.83 14.67 24.57
N GLU A 854 3.45 15.81 24.26
CA GLU A 854 3.87 16.82 25.24
C GLU A 854 2.67 17.38 26.01
N ASN A 855 1.59 17.75 25.32
CA ASN A 855 0.37 18.25 25.94
C ASN A 855 -0.27 17.21 26.86
N THR A 856 -0.36 15.95 26.43
CA THR A 856 -0.88 14.85 27.27
C THR A 856 -0.03 14.64 28.51
N ILE A 857 1.31 14.61 28.38
CA ILE A 857 2.22 14.42 29.52
C ILE A 857 2.11 15.61 30.48
N ARG A 858 2.09 16.83 29.95
CA ARG A 858 1.99 18.07 30.75
C ARG A 858 0.70 18.09 31.55
N GLU A 859 -0.43 17.73 30.92
CA GLU A 859 -1.72 17.69 31.60
C GLU A 859 -1.74 16.63 32.70
N TYR A 860 -1.25 15.43 32.44
CA TYR A 860 -1.12 14.39 33.46
C TYR A 860 -0.24 14.84 34.63
N TYR A 861 0.90 15.48 34.34
CA TYR A 861 1.81 15.98 35.36
C TYR A 861 1.18 17.09 36.20
N ASN A 862 0.45 18.03 35.58
CA ASN A 862 -0.25 19.10 36.28
C ASN A 862 -1.31 18.55 37.24
N GLN A 863 -2.02 17.49 36.84
CA GLN A 863 -3.06 16.86 37.66
C GLN A 863 -2.50 15.97 38.78
N ASN A 864 -1.40 15.26 38.53
CA ASN A 864 -0.92 14.18 39.42
C ASN A 864 0.41 14.50 40.14
N GLY A 865 1.16 15.51 39.70
CA GLY A 865 2.47 15.87 40.24
C GLY A 865 3.61 14.90 39.89
N CYS A 866 3.36 13.93 38.99
CA CYS A 866 4.35 12.96 38.52
C CYS A 866 4.13 12.62 37.04
N TYR A 867 5.15 12.06 36.40
CA TYR A 867 5.03 11.55 35.02
C TYR A 867 4.27 10.22 35.00
N PRO A 868 3.48 9.93 33.95
CA PRO A 868 2.84 8.63 33.82
C PRO A 868 3.91 7.55 33.59
N ASN A 869 3.76 6.38 34.23
CA ASN A 869 4.70 5.27 34.00
C ASN A 869 4.54 4.67 32.60
N SER A 870 3.29 4.56 32.14
CA SER A 870 2.91 3.99 30.85
C SER A 870 1.66 4.67 30.30
N THR A 871 1.45 4.58 28.98
CA THR A 871 0.23 4.99 28.29
C THR A 871 -0.19 3.93 27.26
N ALA A 872 -1.48 3.88 26.91
CA ALA A 872 -2.00 3.01 25.87
C ALA A 872 -2.43 3.82 24.64
N VAL A 873 -2.01 3.39 23.46
CA VAL A 873 -2.30 4.07 22.19
C VAL A 873 -2.96 3.08 21.23
N ILE A 874 -3.98 3.53 20.50
CA ILE A 874 -4.62 2.73 19.45
C ILE A 874 -4.18 3.26 18.08
N LEU A 875 -3.62 2.38 17.24
CA LEU A 875 -3.26 2.70 15.86
C LEU A 875 -4.34 2.19 14.90
N TRP A 876 -5.01 3.15 14.25
CA TRP A 876 -6.01 2.89 13.22
C TRP A 876 -5.44 3.12 11.83
N GLY A 877 -5.61 2.14 10.93
CA GLY A 877 -5.17 2.29 9.53
C GLY A 877 -5.76 3.52 8.83
N LEU A 878 -7.04 3.84 9.08
CA LEU A 878 -7.70 5.03 8.53
C LEU A 878 -7.12 6.35 9.05
N GLU A 879 -6.93 6.47 10.37
CA GLU A 879 -6.35 7.67 10.99
C GLU A 879 -4.93 7.89 10.48
N THR A 880 -4.09 6.86 10.54
CA THR A 880 -2.70 6.93 10.06
C THR A 880 -2.66 7.37 8.60
N SER A 881 -3.65 6.95 7.79
CA SER A 881 -3.74 7.37 6.39
C SER A 881 -4.14 8.82 6.18
N ARG A 882 -4.98 9.38 7.04
CA ARG A 882 -5.44 10.77 6.96
C ARG A 882 -4.43 11.74 7.55
N THR A 883 -3.69 11.32 8.56
CA THR A 883 -2.74 12.17 9.30
C THR A 883 -1.29 11.99 8.84
N GLN A 884 -1.02 10.99 8.00
CA GLN A 884 0.31 10.57 7.56
C GLN A 884 1.21 10.12 8.73
N GLY A 885 0.60 9.53 9.77
CA GLY A 885 1.28 8.93 10.92
C GLY A 885 1.44 9.83 12.14
N GLU A 886 0.48 10.70 12.43
CA GLU A 886 0.55 11.58 13.59
C GLU A 886 0.64 10.80 14.91
N THR A 887 -0.17 9.75 15.06
CA THR A 887 -0.12 8.84 16.21
C THR A 887 1.20 8.07 16.31
N VAL A 888 1.83 7.73 15.17
CA VAL A 888 3.18 7.12 15.17
C VAL A 888 4.20 8.12 15.71
N GLY A 889 4.10 9.39 15.29
CA GLY A 889 4.88 10.49 15.85
C GLY A 889 4.66 10.69 17.36
N GLN A 890 3.43 10.53 17.83
CA GLN A 890 3.07 10.59 19.25
C GLN A 890 3.74 9.47 20.06
N ILE A 891 3.72 8.23 19.56
CA ILE A 891 4.41 7.09 20.18
C ILE A 891 5.93 7.36 20.26
N MET A 892 6.53 7.79 19.15
CA MET A 892 7.95 8.14 19.11
C MET A 892 8.29 9.22 20.13
N ALA A 893 7.44 10.23 20.28
CA ALA A 893 7.64 11.27 21.28
C ALA A 893 7.56 10.73 22.70
N TYR A 894 6.58 9.89 23.06
CA TYR A 894 6.49 9.29 24.40
C TYR A 894 7.78 8.58 24.83
N ILE A 895 8.31 7.73 23.94
CA ILE A 895 9.55 6.96 24.19
C ILE A 895 10.84 7.78 23.99
N GLY A 896 10.73 9.04 23.54
CA GLY A 896 11.87 9.93 23.33
C GLY A 896 12.73 9.56 22.12
N ALA A 897 12.11 9.24 20.99
CA ALA A 897 12.75 8.95 19.70
C ALA A 897 12.35 9.99 18.65
N ARG A 898 13.21 10.19 17.64
CA ARG A 898 12.93 11.07 16.48
C ARG A 898 13.50 10.52 15.17
N PRO A 899 12.96 10.92 14.00
CA PRO A 899 13.59 10.60 12.72
C PRO A 899 14.99 11.23 12.61
N ALA A 900 15.97 10.47 12.14
CA ALA A 900 17.35 10.93 12.00
C ALA A 900 17.51 11.86 10.78
N ARG A 901 18.48 12.79 10.84
CA ARG A 901 18.72 13.78 9.76
C ARG A 901 19.09 13.19 8.40
N ASN A 902 19.68 11.99 8.38
CA ASN A 902 20.10 11.26 7.17
C ASN A 902 19.16 10.10 6.82
N SER A 903 17.93 10.13 7.32
CA SER A 903 16.87 9.18 6.99
C SER A 903 16.43 9.34 5.53
N SER A 904 16.07 8.24 4.87
CA SER A 904 15.46 8.25 3.54
C SER A 904 14.30 7.26 3.47
N ALA A 905 13.42 7.39 2.48
CA ALA A 905 12.26 6.49 2.32
C ALA A 905 12.66 5.00 2.18
N TRP A 906 13.84 4.70 1.66
CA TRP A 906 14.34 3.33 1.50
C TRP A 906 15.17 2.84 2.69
N ASN A 907 15.60 3.74 3.57
CA ASN A 907 16.39 3.44 4.73
C ASN A 907 15.97 4.39 5.86
N PRO A 908 14.77 4.18 6.44
CA PRO A 908 14.30 5.00 7.53
C PRO A 908 15.25 4.81 8.71
N LYS A 909 15.73 5.93 9.25
CA LYS A 909 16.63 5.94 10.42
C LYS A 909 16.01 6.75 11.52
N TYR A 910 16.18 6.25 12.73
CA TYR A 910 15.69 6.87 13.94
C TYR A 910 16.81 7.00 14.96
N GLU A 911 16.71 7.98 15.84
CA GLU A 911 17.66 8.19 16.94
C GLU A 911 16.89 8.50 18.22
N LEU A 912 17.44 8.04 19.36
CA LEU A 912 16.94 8.44 20.67
C LEU A 912 17.40 9.87 20.95
N ILE A 913 16.48 10.72 21.42
CA ILE A 913 16.87 12.01 21.98
C ILE A 913 17.48 11.72 23.38
N PRO A 914 18.65 12.27 23.72
CA PRO A 914 19.27 12.07 25.04
C PRO A 914 18.33 12.50 26.17
N VAL A 915 18.30 11.76 27.29
CA VAL A 915 17.39 12.06 28.43
C VAL A 915 17.54 13.50 28.93
N GLY A 916 18.76 14.02 28.98
CA GLY A 916 19.02 15.41 29.35
C GLY A 916 18.44 16.45 28.37
N GLU A 917 18.34 16.11 27.08
CA GLU A 917 17.63 16.93 26.07
C GLU A 917 16.11 16.73 26.17
N LEU A 918 15.66 15.51 26.47
CA LEU A 918 14.24 15.16 26.62
C LEU A 918 13.58 15.86 27.82
N GLY A 919 14.34 16.12 28.88
CA GLY A 919 13.89 16.85 30.07
C GLY A 919 12.91 16.08 30.96
N ARG A 920 12.69 14.78 30.69
CA ARG A 920 11.80 13.89 31.43
C ARG A 920 12.20 12.43 31.21
N PRO A 921 11.66 11.47 32.00
CA PRO A 921 11.79 10.06 31.71
C PRO A 921 11.16 9.66 30.36
N ARG A 922 11.65 8.56 29.78
CA ARG A 922 10.96 7.86 28.69
C ARG A 922 9.74 7.15 29.24
N ILE A 923 8.59 7.39 28.64
CA ILE A 923 7.30 6.82 29.06
C ILE A 923 7.11 5.49 28.33
N ASP A 924 6.70 4.42 29.03
CA ASP A 924 6.35 3.16 28.37
C ASP A 924 5.05 3.31 27.57
N VAL A 925 4.89 2.53 26.51
CA VAL A 925 3.72 2.60 25.63
C VAL A 925 3.25 1.20 25.28
N THR A 926 1.96 0.92 25.49
CA THR A 926 1.28 -0.26 24.92
C THR A 926 0.49 0.16 23.69
N VAL A 927 0.76 -0.47 22.56
CA VAL A 927 0.17 -0.15 21.26
C VAL A 927 -0.83 -1.24 20.86
N ASN A 928 -2.10 -0.86 20.68
CA ASN A 928 -3.11 -1.73 20.09
C ASN A 928 -3.33 -1.35 18.62
N ILE A 929 -3.04 -2.26 17.69
CA ILE A 929 -3.29 -2.07 16.26
C ILE A 929 -4.64 -2.67 15.89
N CYS A 930 -5.37 -2.04 14.96
CA CYS A 930 -6.47 -2.73 14.28
C CYS A 930 -5.95 -3.56 13.10
N GLY A 931 -6.71 -4.57 12.66
CA GLY A 931 -6.28 -5.40 11.52
C GLY A 931 -6.06 -4.61 10.23
N PHE A 932 -6.77 -3.49 10.02
CA PHE A 932 -6.46 -2.59 8.89
C PHE A 932 -5.06 -1.97 8.99
N PHE A 933 -4.60 -1.64 10.21
CA PHE A 933 -3.25 -1.11 10.39
C PHE A 933 -2.20 -2.17 10.06
N ARG A 934 -2.40 -3.42 10.52
CA ARG A 934 -1.54 -4.57 10.17
C ARG A 934 -1.40 -4.74 8.66
N ASP A 935 -2.54 -4.76 7.95
CA ASP A 935 -2.57 -5.04 6.51
C ASP A 935 -1.99 -3.88 5.68
N LEU A 936 -2.16 -2.63 6.14
CA LEU A 936 -1.77 -1.41 5.41
C LEU A 936 -0.38 -0.89 5.76
N TYR A 937 0.14 -1.18 6.95
CA TYR A 937 1.41 -0.65 7.48
C TYR A 937 2.28 -1.71 8.16
N PRO A 938 2.49 -2.89 7.54
CA PRO A 938 3.32 -3.91 8.18
C PRO A 938 4.77 -3.45 8.41
N ASN A 939 5.29 -2.54 7.58
CA ASN A 939 6.61 -1.95 7.77
C ASN A 939 6.71 -1.08 9.05
N LEU A 940 5.59 -0.49 9.50
CA LEU A 940 5.58 0.33 10.71
C LEU A 940 5.55 -0.52 11.98
N ILE A 941 5.02 -1.74 11.90
CA ILE A 941 5.14 -2.73 12.98
C ILE A 941 6.63 -3.03 13.22
N ASP A 942 7.35 -3.42 12.17
CA ASP A 942 8.80 -3.69 12.25
C ASP A 942 9.59 -2.47 12.77
N THR A 943 9.21 -1.28 12.31
CA THR A 943 9.87 -0.02 12.69
C THR A 943 9.66 0.32 14.17
N LEU A 944 8.43 0.16 14.67
CA LEU A 944 8.12 0.41 16.08
C LEU A 944 8.79 -0.63 16.98
N ASP A 945 8.81 -1.89 16.57
CA ASP A 945 9.53 -2.96 17.26
C ASP A 945 11.03 -2.65 17.40
N ASP A 946 11.67 -2.20 16.31
CA ASP A 946 13.08 -1.75 16.34
C ASP A 946 13.30 -0.58 17.32
N LEU A 947 12.37 0.37 17.36
CA LEU A 947 12.42 1.50 18.28
C LEU A 947 12.29 1.05 19.74
N PHE A 948 11.40 0.11 20.02
CA PHE A 948 11.20 -0.46 21.37
C PHE A 948 12.46 -1.19 21.84
N HIS A 949 13.09 -1.98 20.98
CA HIS A 949 14.39 -2.58 21.27
C HIS A 949 15.48 -1.53 21.50
N MET A 950 15.54 -0.49 20.66
CA MET A 950 16.51 0.60 20.83
C MET A 950 16.36 1.32 22.17
N VAL A 951 15.11 1.55 22.63
CA VAL A 951 14.82 2.18 23.93
C VAL A 951 15.16 1.26 25.09
N ASN A 952 14.85 -0.03 25.00
CA ASN A 952 15.16 -1.01 26.04
C ASN A 952 16.68 -1.17 26.23
N ASP A 953 17.43 -1.18 25.14
CA ASP A 953 18.88 -1.40 25.14
C ASP A 953 19.69 -0.14 25.48
N ALA A 954 19.03 1.01 25.68
CA ALA A 954 19.68 2.26 26.06
C ALA A 954 20.37 2.16 27.43
N ASP A 955 21.57 2.75 27.54
CA ASP A 955 22.34 2.83 28.80
C ASP A 955 21.79 3.91 29.73
N GLU A 956 20.59 3.65 30.25
CA GLU A 956 19.80 4.56 31.10
C GLU A 956 19.32 3.83 32.35
N SER A 957 19.12 4.59 33.44
CA SER A 957 18.62 4.04 34.70
C SER A 957 17.09 3.80 34.66
N PRO A 958 16.54 2.91 35.50
CA PRO A 958 15.10 2.64 35.55
C PRO A 958 14.20 3.86 35.88
N VAL A 959 14.77 4.92 36.48
CA VAL A 959 14.03 6.16 36.78
C VAL A 959 14.03 7.14 35.60
N GLU A 960 14.95 6.97 34.65
CA GLU A 960 15.04 7.75 33.41
C GLU A 960 14.30 7.06 32.27
N ASN A 961 14.08 5.75 32.36
CA ASN A 961 13.48 4.94 31.30
C ASN A 961 12.49 3.93 31.88
N PHE A 962 11.21 4.29 31.86
CA PHE A 962 10.15 3.45 32.43
C PHE A 962 9.90 2.19 31.58
N MET A 963 10.06 2.28 30.26
CA MET A 963 9.93 1.12 29.37
C MET A 963 10.95 0.03 29.70
N LYS A 964 12.22 0.41 29.92
CA LYS A 964 13.27 -0.53 30.33
C LYS A 964 12.96 -1.14 31.69
N ALA A 965 12.51 -0.31 32.65
CA ALA A 965 12.13 -0.76 33.98
C ALA A 965 10.98 -1.79 33.94
N ASP A 966 9.98 -1.59 33.08
CA ASP A 966 8.84 -2.49 32.93
C ASP A 966 9.20 -3.73 32.12
N SER A 967 10.05 -3.63 31.10
CA SER A 967 10.57 -4.77 30.34
C SER A 967 11.36 -5.73 31.25
N GLU A 968 12.20 -5.22 32.16
CA GLU A 968 12.87 -6.06 33.16
C GLU A 968 11.89 -6.80 34.09
N LYS A 969 10.78 -6.16 34.48
CA LYS A 969 9.76 -6.80 35.32
C LYS A 969 9.05 -7.92 34.55
N ILE A 970 8.66 -7.65 33.30
CA ILE A 970 7.99 -8.63 32.43
C ILE A 970 8.91 -9.81 32.15
N TYR A 971 10.19 -9.56 31.85
CA TYR A 971 11.17 -10.62 31.65
C TYR A 971 11.27 -11.57 32.84
N ARG A 972 11.41 -11.03 34.07
CA ARG A 972 11.43 -11.85 35.30
C ARG A 972 10.13 -12.61 35.50
N TYR A 973 8.99 -11.96 35.25
CA TYR A 973 7.68 -12.61 35.33
C TYR A 973 7.54 -13.79 34.36
N LEU A 974 8.00 -13.64 33.11
CA LEU A 974 7.96 -14.71 32.10
C LEU A 974 8.88 -15.88 32.47
N LEU A 975 10.09 -15.61 32.98
CA LEU A 975 10.97 -16.66 33.50
C LEU A 975 10.33 -17.41 34.67
N ASP A 976 9.70 -16.71 35.60
CA ASP A 976 8.97 -17.32 36.73
C ASP A 976 7.77 -18.17 36.26
N LYS A 977 7.23 -17.87 35.08
CA LYS A 977 6.17 -18.66 34.41
C LYS A 977 6.69 -19.84 33.59
N GLY A 978 8.02 -20.00 33.47
CA GLY A 978 8.65 -21.12 32.78
C GLY A 978 8.87 -20.93 31.29
N TYR A 979 8.74 -19.69 30.78
CA TYR A 979 9.15 -19.36 29.41
C TYR A 979 10.66 -19.54 29.25
N ASP A 980 11.10 -19.89 28.04
CA ASP A 980 12.52 -19.95 27.75
C ASP A 980 13.16 -18.54 27.73
N GLU A 981 14.48 -18.47 27.93
CA GLU A 981 15.17 -17.20 28.11
C GLU A 981 15.10 -16.29 26.86
N GLU A 982 15.12 -16.87 25.66
CA GLU A 982 15.10 -16.14 24.39
C GLU A 982 13.67 -15.63 24.09
N GLU A 983 12.66 -16.47 24.33
CA GLU A 983 11.26 -16.11 24.21
C GLU A 983 10.86 -15.07 25.25
N ALA A 984 11.25 -15.25 26.51
CA ALA A 984 11.01 -14.28 27.57
C ALA A 984 11.64 -12.92 27.24
N LYS A 985 12.85 -12.91 26.67
CA LYS A 985 13.52 -11.68 26.25
C LYS A 985 12.76 -10.97 25.13
N LEU A 986 12.31 -11.71 24.11
CA LEU A 986 11.52 -11.17 23.00
C LEU A 986 10.18 -10.58 23.50
N LEU A 987 9.43 -11.36 24.28
CA LEU A 987 8.11 -10.96 24.78
C LEU A 987 8.20 -9.78 25.77
N SER A 988 9.29 -9.70 26.55
CA SER A 988 9.46 -8.60 27.53
C SER A 988 9.53 -7.21 26.92
N VAL A 989 10.00 -7.09 25.67
CA VAL A 989 10.12 -5.83 24.92
C VAL A 989 8.93 -5.60 23.99
N THR A 990 8.10 -6.62 23.76
CA THR A 990 6.93 -6.53 22.88
C THR A 990 5.91 -5.53 23.45
N ARG A 991 5.46 -4.60 22.61
CA ARG A 991 4.48 -3.56 22.97
C ARG A 991 3.33 -3.44 21.96
N ILE A 992 3.37 -4.17 20.86
CA ILE A 992 2.37 -4.08 19.80
C ILE A 992 1.47 -5.32 19.86
N PHE A 993 0.18 -5.07 20.03
CA PHE A 993 -0.86 -6.09 20.17
C PHE A 993 -2.02 -5.79 19.22
N GLY A 994 -2.74 -6.81 18.79
CA GLY A 994 -3.82 -6.63 17.83
C GLY A 994 -4.72 -7.86 17.71
N PRO A 995 -5.68 -7.83 16.78
CA PRO A 995 -6.47 -9.02 16.46
C PRO A 995 -5.59 -10.12 15.88
N LYS A 996 -6.09 -11.36 15.89
CA LYS A 996 -5.44 -12.49 15.23
C LYS A 996 -5.17 -12.20 13.75
N GLU A 997 -4.15 -12.83 13.18
CA GLU A 997 -3.86 -12.78 11.74
C GLU A 997 -5.14 -13.06 10.91
N GLY A 998 -5.41 -12.23 9.90
CA GLY A 998 -6.63 -12.32 9.09
C GLY A 998 -7.91 -11.77 9.75
N GLU A 999 -8.01 -11.61 11.07
CA GLU A 999 -9.20 -11.06 11.72
C GLU A 999 -9.20 -9.52 11.78
N TYR A 1000 -10.39 -8.92 11.93
CA TYR A 1000 -10.59 -7.49 12.12
C TYR A 1000 -11.45 -7.21 13.35
N GLY A 1001 -11.33 -6.02 13.93
CA GLY A 1001 -12.18 -5.60 15.06
C GLY A 1001 -11.97 -6.39 16.35
N THR A 1002 -12.72 -6.03 17.39
CA THR A 1002 -12.62 -6.63 18.74
C THR A 1002 -13.84 -7.48 19.12
N GLY A 1003 -14.92 -7.40 18.33
CA GLY A 1003 -16.22 -8.00 18.65
C GLY A 1003 -16.97 -7.33 19.80
N ILE A 1004 -16.47 -6.21 20.35
CA ILE A 1004 -17.11 -5.50 21.47
C ILE A 1004 -18.40 -4.83 21.04
N THR A 1005 -18.43 -4.22 19.85
CA THR A 1005 -19.65 -3.62 19.27
C THR A 1005 -20.79 -4.62 19.26
N SER A 1006 -20.52 -5.86 18.84
CA SER A 1006 -21.52 -6.94 18.83
C SER A 1006 -22.07 -7.24 20.23
N ILE A 1007 -21.23 -7.31 21.26
CA ILE A 1007 -21.69 -7.56 22.63
C ILE A 1007 -22.58 -6.40 23.12
N ILE A 1008 -22.20 -5.16 22.80
CA ILE A 1008 -22.97 -3.97 23.17
C ILE A 1008 -24.32 -3.94 22.47
N GLU A 1009 -24.35 -4.14 21.15
CA GLU A 1009 -25.56 -4.08 20.33
C GLU A 1009 -26.55 -5.20 20.63
N THR A 1010 -26.04 -6.42 20.80
CA THR A 1010 -26.87 -7.59 21.16
C THR A 1010 -27.27 -7.60 22.63
N LYS A 1011 -26.71 -6.70 23.44
CA LYS A 1011 -26.85 -6.65 24.91
C LYS A 1011 -26.47 -7.99 25.58
N ALA A 1012 -25.55 -8.73 24.97
CA ALA A 1012 -25.09 -10.03 25.45
C ALA A 1012 -24.02 -9.90 26.56
N TRP A 1013 -24.28 -9.04 27.55
CA TRP A 1013 -23.42 -8.81 28.72
C TRP A 1013 -24.25 -8.43 29.94
N GLU A 1014 -23.74 -8.78 31.12
CA GLU A 1014 -24.33 -8.48 32.43
C GLU A 1014 -23.41 -7.60 33.28
N LYS A 1015 -22.09 -7.67 33.07
CA LYS A 1015 -21.10 -6.90 33.83
C LYS A 1015 -19.96 -6.38 32.95
N GLU A 1016 -19.37 -5.27 33.36
CA GLU A 1016 -18.28 -4.60 32.63
C GLU A 1016 -17.06 -5.52 32.42
N GLU A 1017 -16.77 -6.44 33.35
CA GLU A 1017 -15.65 -7.37 33.23
C GLU A 1017 -15.77 -8.32 32.04
N GLN A 1018 -16.99 -8.61 31.57
CA GLN A 1018 -17.20 -9.43 30.37
C GLN A 1018 -16.79 -8.68 29.10
N ILE A 1019 -17.02 -7.36 29.06
CA ILE A 1019 -16.56 -6.49 27.97
C ILE A 1019 -15.04 -6.42 27.98
N GLY A 1020 -14.43 -6.23 29.17
CA GLY A 1020 -12.97 -6.23 29.34
C GLY A 1020 -12.33 -7.56 28.94
N SER A 1021 -12.91 -8.68 29.36
CA SER A 1021 -12.43 -10.03 29.00
C SER A 1021 -12.52 -10.26 27.49
N LYS A 1022 -13.61 -9.79 26.85
CA LYS A 1022 -13.73 -9.87 25.38
C LYS A 1022 -12.64 -9.03 24.70
N PHE A 1023 -12.41 -7.80 25.16
CA PHE A 1023 -11.35 -6.93 24.64
C PHE A 1023 -9.99 -7.64 24.68
N LEU A 1024 -9.62 -8.19 25.84
CA LEU A 1024 -8.35 -8.89 26.02
C LEU A 1024 -8.25 -10.13 25.13
N SER A 1025 -9.28 -10.99 25.10
CA SER A 1025 -9.29 -12.21 24.28
C SER A 1025 -9.18 -11.95 22.77
N SER A 1026 -9.61 -10.76 22.33
CA SER A 1026 -9.57 -10.39 20.91
C SER A 1026 -8.28 -9.67 20.54
N LEU A 1027 -7.47 -9.23 21.50
CA LEU A 1027 -6.30 -8.38 21.26
C LEU A 1027 -5.01 -8.88 21.91
N HIS A 1028 -4.99 -10.09 22.47
CA HIS A 1028 -3.77 -10.66 23.07
C HIS A 1028 -2.70 -11.05 22.02
N TYR A 1029 -2.95 -10.90 20.72
CA TYR A 1029 -2.00 -11.38 19.73
C TYR A 1029 -0.84 -10.39 19.54
N ALA A 1030 0.38 -10.87 19.76
CA ALA A 1030 1.60 -10.08 19.66
C ALA A 1030 2.08 -9.89 18.22
N TYR A 1031 2.54 -8.67 17.94
CA TYR A 1031 3.14 -8.27 16.67
C TYR A 1031 4.55 -7.73 16.89
N ASN A 1032 5.54 -8.35 16.25
CA ASN A 1032 6.94 -7.92 16.22
C ASN A 1032 7.64 -8.54 14.99
N ARG A 1033 8.94 -8.34 14.80
CA ARG A 1033 9.66 -8.90 13.64
C ARG A 1033 9.59 -10.43 13.51
N LYS A 1034 9.38 -11.15 14.62
CA LYS A 1034 9.33 -12.62 14.66
C LYS A 1034 7.89 -13.17 14.68
N MET A 1035 6.94 -12.41 15.20
CA MET A 1035 5.55 -12.82 15.41
C MET A 1035 4.59 -11.92 14.65
N HIS A 1036 3.69 -12.51 13.87
CA HIS A 1036 2.66 -11.79 13.13
C HIS A 1036 1.27 -12.23 13.61
N GLY A 1037 0.88 -11.77 14.80
CA GLY A 1037 -0.31 -12.25 15.48
C GLY A 1037 -0.05 -13.52 16.29
N GLY A 1038 1.10 -13.57 16.99
CA GLY A 1038 1.45 -14.69 17.87
C GLY A 1038 0.55 -14.71 19.12
N ASP A 1039 -0.03 -15.86 19.43
CA ASP A 1039 -0.84 -16.05 20.63
C ASP A 1039 0.07 -16.07 21.87
N ILE A 1040 -0.28 -15.32 22.91
CA ILE A 1040 0.52 -15.17 24.14
C ILE A 1040 -0.26 -15.60 25.40
N ASP A 1041 -1.48 -16.14 25.24
CA ASP A 1041 -2.30 -16.65 26.34
C ASP A 1041 -1.93 -18.08 26.78
#